data_AF-A0A8H7FS84-F1
#
_entry.id   AF-A0A8H7FS84-F1
#
_cell.length_a   1.000
_cell.length_b   1.000
_cell.length_c   1.000
_cell.angle_alpha   90.00
_cell.angle_beta   90.00
_cell.angle_gamma   90.00
#
_symmetry.space_group_name_H-M   'P 1'
#
loop_
_entity.id
_entity.type
_entity.pdbx_description
1 polymer ?
#
loop_
_entity_poly.entity_id
_entity_poly.type
_entity_poly.pdbx_seq_one_letter_code
_entity_poly.pdbx_strand_id
1 'polypeptide(L)'
;MMLSSLLTTFLLGASLSTAAPLLHRPRDVTIVPADVAQSQVRDNTATRAFTNATITDASGQCLTIDPLAGDFRENLIPVTAAACNGSAGQQWDVITAGVHNNVPGAALIVSSDTQGCLNFDPRRAAGDQVILFSCGGRADGGGSVTNSQLFNFATGESSVALVPQNAANATCLIVSDGALGPVDCDNSADQLFTIGGGLAASPSTPATSDPLTSAPITSSAAASNLAAGTSSASLTPAPSATTTPTTTTASVTSVSGAGGVLNPSAVAESNPRDNTATRAFSSAAITTADGECLTINPLAGDFRENLIPVTATACDGSAGQQWDVITAGVHNNVPGAALFVSSETQGCLNFDPRRAVGNQVILFSCGGRADGGGSVTNSQLFNFAAGSTSLPLVPQNGANATCLIVTNGSLGPIDCDNSADQLFFIGEGSSGSAAPSSTLVASTAPSSVSVSSATTSSAAASNLAVGTTPASLTPATSTTATATATTPSVISVSGAGGMLNPTAAAEANPRDNTATRAFSSAAIKDAAGQCLTINPNAGDFRENLIPVTAAACDGSAGQQWDVITAGVHNNVPGAALFVSSMTQGCLNFDPRRAAGNQVILFSCGGRADGGGSVTNSQLFNFAAGSSSVALVPQNAGNATCLTVGDGLLGPVDCDNSADQLFTISA
;
A
#
# COMPACT_ATOMS: atom_id res chain seq x y z
N MET A 1 10.04 36.86 -77.62
CA MET A 1 11.40 37.44 -77.53
C MET A 1 11.79 37.40 -76.06
N MET A 2 12.50 36.36 -75.62
CA MET A 2 13.95 36.15 -75.72
C MET A 2 14.72 36.81 -74.57
N LEU A 3 15.49 35.97 -73.87
CA LEU A 3 16.53 36.23 -72.87
C LEU A 3 16.02 36.69 -71.48
N SER A 4 16.52 36.18 -70.35
CA SER A 4 17.86 35.62 -70.13
C SER A 4 17.86 34.52 -69.07
N SER A 5 18.49 33.42 -69.46
CA SER A 5 19.05 32.36 -68.62
C SER A 5 20.31 32.85 -67.90
N LEU A 6 20.81 32.04 -66.96
CA LEU A 6 22.06 32.11 -66.17
C LEU A 6 21.95 32.67 -64.74
N LEU A 7 21.71 31.77 -63.77
CA LEU A 7 22.67 31.50 -62.68
C LEU A 7 22.30 30.16 -61.99
N THR A 8 22.79 29.03 -62.50
CA THR A 8 23.85 28.20 -61.88
C THR A 8 23.65 27.84 -60.40
N THR A 9 23.13 26.62 -60.19
CA THR A 9 23.74 25.55 -59.37
C THR A 9 24.52 25.97 -58.12
N PHE A 10 23.87 25.90 -56.95
CA PHE A 10 24.50 25.57 -55.67
C PHE A 10 23.39 25.31 -54.64
N LEU A 11 22.89 24.08 -54.50
CA LEU A 11 22.17 23.58 -53.29
C LEU A 11 21.86 22.07 -53.44
N LEU A 12 22.89 21.27 -53.70
CA LEU A 12 22.91 19.86 -53.28
C LEU A 12 24.09 19.71 -52.32
N GLY A 13 23.86 20.08 -51.07
CA GLY A 13 24.76 19.85 -49.95
C GLY A 13 24.08 18.91 -48.97
N ALA A 14 24.68 17.76 -48.76
CA ALA A 14 24.20 16.63 -47.97
C ALA A 14 23.72 17.03 -46.56
N SER A 15 22.49 16.64 -46.22
CA SER A 15 22.07 16.42 -44.84
C SER A 15 22.05 14.91 -44.57
N LEU A 16 23.24 14.30 -44.52
CA LEU A 16 23.45 13.10 -43.71
C LEU A 16 23.50 13.58 -42.26
N SER A 17 22.33 13.83 -41.69
CA SER A 17 22.18 13.88 -40.24
C SER A 17 22.32 12.44 -39.76
N THR A 18 23.55 11.99 -39.55
CA THR A 18 23.80 10.84 -38.68
C THR A 18 23.17 11.21 -37.34
N ALA A 19 22.02 10.63 -37.04
CA ALA A 19 21.50 10.59 -35.68
C ALA A 19 22.56 9.88 -34.86
N ALA A 20 23.43 10.66 -34.22
CA ALA A 20 24.27 10.12 -33.16
C ALA A 20 23.28 9.53 -32.13
N PRO A 21 23.46 8.27 -31.69
CA PRO A 21 22.67 7.75 -30.61
C PRO A 21 22.83 8.75 -29.46
N LEU A 22 21.72 9.34 -29.03
CA LEU A 22 21.69 10.15 -27.82
C LEU A 22 22.09 9.18 -26.71
N LEU A 23 23.39 9.13 -26.40
CA LEU A 23 23.90 8.47 -25.22
C LEU A 23 23.11 9.10 -24.07
N HIS A 24 22.17 8.31 -23.54
CA HIS A 24 21.36 8.67 -22.40
C HIS A 24 22.36 9.03 -21.30
N ARG A 25 22.54 10.33 -21.07
CA ARG A 25 23.43 10.82 -20.02
C ARG A 25 22.85 10.24 -18.74
N PRO A 26 23.60 9.41 -17.97
CA PRO A 26 23.11 8.87 -16.72
C PRO A 26 22.62 10.06 -15.91
N ARG A 27 21.32 10.12 -15.65
CA ARG A 27 20.82 11.05 -14.67
C ARG A 27 21.35 10.52 -13.34
N ASP A 28 22.06 11.37 -12.61
CA ASP A 28 22.51 11.02 -11.27
C ASP A 28 21.25 11.06 -10.40
N VAL A 29 20.56 9.91 -10.34
CA VAL A 29 19.28 9.76 -9.64
C VAL A 29 19.58 9.14 -8.29
N THR A 30 19.36 9.91 -7.24
CA THR A 30 19.33 9.36 -5.88
C THR A 30 18.00 8.66 -5.67
N ILE A 31 18.04 7.33 -5.58
CA ILE A 31 16.88 6.53 -5.21
C ILE A 31 16.43 6.92 -3.79
N VAL A 32 15.11 7.08 -3.62
CA VAL A 32 14.49 7.31 -2.32
C VAL A 32 13.74 6.03 -1.94
N PRO A 33 14.30 5.18 -1.05
CA PRO A 33 13.75 3.85 -0.79
C PRO A 33 12.29 3.86 -0.31
N ALA A 34 11.88 4.88 0.45
CA ALA A 34 10.49 5.03 0.88
C ALA A 34 9.55 5.26 -0.31
N ASP A 35 9.97 6.06 -1.29
CA ASP A 35 9.15 6.37 -2.45
C ASP A 35 9.13 5.19 -3.44
N VAL A 36 10.22 4.41 -3.53
CA VAL A 36 10.24 3.13 -4.25
C VAL A 36 9.29 2.12 -3.58
N ALA A 37 9.38 1.96 -2.26
CA ALA A 37 8.49 1.04 -1.54
C ALA A 37 7.02 1.42 -1.67
N GLN A 38 6.71 2.71 -1.75
CA GLN A 38 5.37 3.21 -2.00
C GLN A 38 4.95 2.98 -3.45
N SER A 39 5.84 3.20 -4.43
CA SER A 39 5.49 3.19 -5.85
C SER A 39 5.53 1.81 -6.50
N GLN A 40 6.45 0.95 -6.10
CA GLN A 40 6.63 -0.37 -6.69
C GLN A 40 6.12 -1.46 -5.74
N VAL A 41 4.81 -1.42 -5.48
CA VAL A 41 4.16 -2.37 -4.57
C VAL A 41 3.91 -3.69 -5.30
N ARG A 42 4.49 -4.76 -4.77
CA ARG A 42 4.25 -6.13 -5.25
C ARG A 42 2.80 -6.53 -5.02
N ASP A 43 2.15 -7.01 -6.07
CA ASP A 43 0.85 -7.71 -5.94
C ASP A 43 1.07 -9.11 -5.36
N ASN A 44 0.76 -9.26 -4.07
CA ASN A 44 0.87 -10.54 -3.37
C ASN A 44 -0.34 -11.46 -3.61
N THR A 45 -1.43 -10.94 -4.17
CA THR A 45 -2.62 -11.74 -4.55
C THR A 45 -2.52 -12.29 -5.96
N ALA A 46 -1.44 -11.93 -6.68
CA ALA A 46 -1.25 -12.23 -8.07
C ALA A 46 -1.19 -13.73 -8.37
N THR A 47 -2.03 -14.18 -9.31
CA THR A 47 -1.83 -15.46 -10.01
C THR A 47 -0.78 -15.26 -11.10
N ARG A 48 0.37 -15.91 -10.89
CA ARG A 48 1.54 -15.80 -11.77
C ARG A 48 1.57 -16.98 -12.73
N ALA A 49 1.48 -16.70 -14.02
CA ALA A 49 1.72 -17.70 -15.07
C ALA A 49 3.21 -18.07 -15.14
N PHE A 50 4.07 -17.08 -14.91
CA PHE A 50 5.52 -17.24 -14.79
C PHE A 50 6.05 -16.41 -13.63
N THR A 51 7.06 -16.93 -12.92
CA THR A 51 7.73 -16.23 -11.81
C THR A 51 9.23 -16.26 -12.03
N ASN A 52 9.89 -15.11 -11.88
CA ASN A 52 11.33 -14.92 -12.12
C ASN A 52 11.79 -15.50 -13.47
N ALA A 53 10.93 -15.44 -14.48
CA ALA A 53 11.21 -15.98 -15.79
C ALA A 53 12.03 -15.00 -16.63
N THR A 54 12.82 -15.55 -17.53
CA THR A 54 13.49 -14.75 -18.56
C THR A 54 12.57 -14.61 -19.76
N ILE A 55 12.57 -13.42 -20.37
CA ILE A 55 11.85 -13.12 -21.61
C ILE A 55 12.90 -12.85 -22.69
N THR A 56 12.95 -13.69 -23.72
CA THR A 56 13.92 -13.57 -24.82
C THR A 56 13.24 -13.15 -26.12
N ASP A 57 13.87 -12.25 -26.86
CA ASP A 57 13.44 -11.89 -28.21
C ASP A 57 13.82 -12.97 -29.24
N ALA A 58 13.48 -12.75 -30.51
CA ALA A 58 13.79 -13.66 -31.61
C ALA A 58 15.29 -13.84 -31.89
N SER A 59 16.14 -12.92 -31.42
CA SER A 59 17.60 -13.01 -31.54
C SER A 59 18.24 -13.78 -30.38
N GLY A 60 17.46 -14.14 -29.35
CA GLY A 60 17.91 -14.80 -28.14
C GLY A 60 18.47 -13.83 -27.08
N GLN A 61 18.27 -12.52 -27.25
CA GLN A 61 18.61 -11.54 -26.22
C GLN A 61 17.50 -11.47 -25.16
N CYS A 62 17.90 -11.29 -23.91
CA CYS A 62 16.98 -11.18 -22.78
C CYS A 62 16.55 -9.73 -22.58
N LEU A 63 15.24 -9.52 -22.39
CA LEU A 63 14.73 -8.25 -21.88
C LEU A 63 15.36 -7.96 -20.53
N THR A 64 15.87 -6.74 -20.38
CA THR A 64 16.60 -6.31 -19.20
C THR A 64 16.33 -4.85 -18.85
N ILE A 65 16.44 -4.55 -17.55
CA ILE A 65 16.30 -3.21 -16.99
C ILE A 65 17.50 -2.85 -16.12
N ASP A 66 17.75 -1.56 -16.01
CA ASP A 66 18.63 -0.96 -15.00
C ASP A 66 17.75 -0.18 -14.01
N PRO A 67 17.63 -0.61 -12.74
CA PRO A 67 16.83 0.10 -11.73
C PRO A 67 17.18 1.58 -11.57
N LEU A 68 18.42 1.96 -11.88
CA LEU A 68 18.91 3.35 -11.74
C LEU A 68 18.62 4.22 -12.96
N ALA A 69 18.09 3.65 -14.05
CA ALA A 69 17.81 4.39 -15.29
C ALA A 69 16.49 5.18 -15.25
N GLY A 70 15.68 5.02 -14.20
CA GLY A 70 14.38 5.67 -14.02
C GLY A 70 14.42 7.01 -13.28
N ASP A 71 13.30 7.39 -12.66
CA ASP A 71 13.22 8.47 -11.67
C ASP A 71 13.54 7.95 -10.25
N PHE A 72 13.47 8.84 -9.25
CA PHE A 72 13.80 8.52 -7.84
C PHE A 72 12.89 7.45 -7.20
N ARG A 73 11.81 7.05 -7.89
CA ARG A 73 10.84 6.01 -7.54
C ARG A 73 10.96 4.75 -8.39
N GLU A 74 12.01 4.66 -9.22
CA GLU A 74 12.16 3.57 -10.20
C GLU A 74 11.02 3.52 -11.23
N ASN A 75 10.35 4.64 -11.49
CA ASN A 75 9.46 4.77 -12.64
C ASN A 75 10.24 5.22 -13.88
N LEU A 76 9.63 5.06 -15.05
CA LEU A 76 10.19 5.50 -16.33
C LEU A 76 11.50 4.78 -16.68
N ILE A 77 11.73 3.57 -16.12
CA ILE A 77 12.90 2.77 -16.46
C ILE A 77 12.75 2.24 -17.89
N PRO A 78 13.65 2.53 -18.82
CA PRO A 78 13.60 1.95 -20.16
C PRO A 78 13.84 0.43 -20.12
N VAL A 79 13.16 -0.30 -20.99
CA VAL A 79 13.38 -1.73 -21.18
C VAL A 79 14.29 -1.94 -22.39
N THR A 80 15.39 -2.65 -22.18
CA THR A 80 16.42 -2.92 -23.19
C THR A 80 16.57 -4.41 -23.40
N ALA A 81 17.38 -4.82 -24.39
CA ALA A 81 17.73 -6.21 -24.61
C ALA A 81 19.25 -6.39 -24.52
N ALA A 82 19.69 -7.44 -23.82
CA ALA A 82 21.10 -7.76 -23.65
C ALA A 82 21.33 -9.27 -23.66
N ALA A 83 22.61 -9.68 -23.67
CA ALA A 83 22.94 -11.09 -23.50
C ALA A 83 22.37 -11.62 -22.17
N CYS A 84 21.74 -12.78 -22.22
CA CYS A 84 21.18 -13.44 -21.05
C CYS A 84 22.28 -13.80 -20.05
N ASN A 85 22.21 -13.25 -18.84
CA ASN A 85 23.18 -13.44 -17.77
C ASN A 85 22.53 -13.86 -16.44
N GLY A 86 21.19 -13.94 -16.38
CA GLY A 86 20.45 -14.36 -15.19
C GLY A 86 20.41 -13.34 -14.06
N SER A 87 20.85 -12.09 -14.31
CA SER A 87 20.75 -10.98 -13.36
C SER A 87 19.31 -10.72 -12.94
N ALA A 88 19.12 -10.08 -11.77
CA ALA A 88 17.80 -9.72 -11.27
C ALA A 88 17.03 -8.86 -12.29
N GLY A 89 17.71 -7.89 -12.91
CA GLY A 89 17.15 -7.06 -13.97
C GLY A 89 16.75 -7.79 -15.26
N GLN A 90 16.93 -9.11 -15.38
CA GLN A 90 16.43 -9.97 -16.47
C GLN A 90 15.31 -10.92 -16.04
N GLN A 91 14.86 -10.83 -14.79
CA GLN A 91 13.82 -11.68 -14.23
C GLN A 91 12.47 -10.95 -14.25
N TRP A 92 11.47 -11.66 -14.73
CA TRP A 92 10.14 -11.14 -14.98
C TRP A 92 9.08 -12.06 -14.40
N ASP A 93 8.07 -11.47 -13.80
CA ASP A 93 6.83 -12.14 -13.46
C ASP A 93 5.77 -11.84 -14.53
N VAL A 94 4.98 -12.85 -14.88
CA VAL A 94 3.83 -12.70 -15.79
C VAL A 94 2.56 -12.96 -14.99
N ILE A 95 1.82 -11.90 -14.71
CA ILE A 95 0.66 -11.92 -13.80
C ILE A 95 -0.63 -11.92 -14.62
N THR A 96 -1.46 -12.95 -14.46
CA THR A 96 -2.70 -13.15 -15.23
C THR A 96 -3.97 -12.88 -14.41
N ALA A 97 -3.85 -12.80 -13.09
CA ALA A 97 -4.90 -12.31 -12.20
C ALA A 97 -4.26 -11.69 -10.95
N GLY A 98 -4.97 -10.85 -10.21
CA GLY A 98 -4.53 -10.22 -8.96
C GLY A 98 -5.26 -8.90 -8.69
N VAL A 99 -4.88 -8.18 -7.63
CA VAL A 99 -5.37 -6.82 -7.34
C VAL A 99 -5.12 -5.88 -8.53
N HIS A 100 -3.98 -6.05 -9.21
CA HIS A 100 -3.62 -5.22 -10.35
C HIS A 100 -4.09 -5.79 -11.70
N ASN A 101 -4.45 -7.08 -11.80
CA ASN A 101 -4.98 -7.64 -13.05
C ASN A 101 -6.29 -8.39 -12.81
N ASN A 102 -7.39 -7.81 -13.29
CA ASN A 102 -8.71 -8.43 -13.27
C ASN A 102 -9.29 -8.62 -14.68
N VAL A 103 -8.46 -8.54 -15.73
CA VAL A 103 -8.89 -8.62 -17.13
C VAL A 103 -8.56 -10.01 -17.70
N PRO A 104 -9.57 -10.84 -18.00
CA PRO A 104 -9.33 -12.14 -18.63
C PRO A 104 -8.62 -12.01 -19.98
N GLY A 105 -7.68 -12.92 -20.25
CA GLY A 105 -6.90 -12.91 -21.50
C GLY A 105 -5.83 -11.81 -21.57
N ALA A 106 -5.54 -11.16 -20.44
CA ALA A 106 -4.48 -10.16 -20.32
C ALA A 106 -3.45 -10.58 -19.27
N ALA A 107 -2.22 -10.08 -19.43
CA ALA A 107 -1.17 -10.17 -18.43
C ALA A 107 -0.54 -8.81 -18.15
N LEU A 108 -0.07 -8.66 -16.91
CA LEU A 108 0.98 -7.70 -16.57
C LEU A 108 2.33 -8.38 -16.74
N ILE A 109 3.28 -7.68 -17.35
CA ILE A 109 4.69 -8.08 -17.40
C ILE A 109 5.41 -7.25 -16.36
N VAL A 110 5.89 -7.87 -15.29
CA VAL A 110 6.39 -7.17 -14.09
C VAL A 110 7.86 -7.52 -13.88
N SER A 111 8.70 -6.51 -13.64
CA SER A 111 10.09 -6.74 -13.26
C SER A 111 10.14 -7.39 -11.88
N SER A 112 10.80 -8.54 -11.76
CA SER A 112 11.00 -9.19 -10.46
C SER A 112 11.99 -8.43 -9.57
N ASP A 113 12.85 -7.59 -10.16
CA ASP A 113 13.83 -6.77 -9.44
C ASP A 113 13.18 -5.54 -8.80
N THR A 114 12.43 -4.77 -9.59
CA THR A 114 11.88 -3.48 -9.15
C THR A 114 10.40 -3.53 -8.83
N GLN A 115 9.66 -4.58 -9.18
CA GLN A 115 8.18 -4.67 -9.11
C GLN A 115 7.43 -3.69 -10.02
N GLY A 116 8.14 -2.98 -10.92
CA GLY A 116 7.53 -2.13 -11.93
C GLY A 116 6.85 -2.93 -13.04
N CYS A 117 5.70 -2.45 -13.51
CA CYS A 117 4.96 -3.02 -14.63
C CYS A 117 5.41 -2.42 -15.95
N LEU A 118 5.57 -3.26 -16.96
CA LEU A 118 5.74 -2.83 -18.35
C LEU A 118 4.55 -1.95 -18.75
N ASN A 119 4.85 -0.79 -19.32
CA ASN A 119 3.87 0.21 -19.70
C ASN A 119 4.19 0.75 -21.09
N PHE A 120 3.17 0.79 -21.95
CA PHE A 120 3.23 1.41 -23.26
C PHE A 120 2.43 2.72 -23.31
N ASP A 121 3.11 3.85 -23.53
CA ASP A 121 2.47 5.15 -23.75
C ASP A 121 2.76 5.70 -25.15
N PRO A 122 1.80 5.64 -26.09
CA PRO A 122 2.00 6.10 -27.47
C PRO A 122 2.21 7.61 -27.58
N ARG A 123 1.94 8.38 -26.51
CA ARG A 123 2.11 9.84 -26.49
C ARG A 123 3.55 10.27 -26.20
N ARG A 124 4.40 9.34 -25.74
CA ARG A 124 5.82 9.60 -25.48
C ARG A 124 6.60 9.64 -26.79
N ALA A 125 7.78 10.27 -26.76
CA ALA A 125 8.64 10.37 -27.93
C ALA A 125 9.07 8.97 -28.40
N ALA A 126 9.28 8.80 -29.71
CA ALA A 126 9.75 7.55 -30.28
C ALA A 126 11.05 7.09 -29.58
N GLY A 127 11.09 5.80 -29.20
CA GLY A 127 12.19 5.21 -28.42
C GLY A 127 12.06 5.36 -26.90
N ASP A 128 11.02 6.05 -26.41
CA ASP A 128 10.75 6.25 -24.97
C ASP A 128 9.28 5.90 -24.62
N GLN A 129 8.66 5.05 -25.45
CA GLN A 129 7.25 4.67 -25.36
C GLN A 129 7.02 3.44 -24.49
N VAL A 130 8.04 2.58 -24.34
CA VAL A 130 7.97 1.34 -23.55
C VAL A 130 8.91 1.48 -22.36
N ILE A 131 8.34 1.44 -21.16
CA ILE A 131 9.04 1.70 -19.90
C ILE A 131 8.48 0.81 -18.78
N LEU A 132 9.18 0.71 -17.66
CA LEU A 132 8.57 0.30 -16.40
C LEU A 132 7.92 1.49 -15.71
N PHE A 133 6.74 1.24 -15.18
CA PHE A 133 5.99 2.17 -14.38
C PHE A 133 5.27 1.41 -13.27
N SER A 134 5.01 2.07 -12.16
CA SER A 134 4.24 1.50 -11.06
C SER A 134 2.95 0.80 -11.55
N CYS A 135 2.73 -0.42 -11.06
CA CYS A 135 1.60 -1.26 -11.43
C CYS A 135 0.22 -0.68 -11.07
N GLY A 136 0.12 0.41 -10.31
CA GLY A 136 -1.16 1.10 -10.06
C GLY A 136 -1.58 2.08 -11.17
N GLY A 137 -0.78 2.25 -12.22
CA GLY A 137 -1.02 3.23 -13.29
C GLY A 137 -0.75 4.68 -12.90
N ARG A 138 -0.38 4.94 -11.63
CA ARG A 138 0.12 6.23 -11.14
C ARG A 138 1.53 6.08 -10.62
N ALA A 139 2.33 7.14 -10.71
CA ALA A 139 3.75 7.11 -10.36
C ALA A 139 4.03 6.78 -8.87
N ASP A 140 3.02 6.85 -8.01
CA ASP A 140 3.12 6.69 -6.57
C ASP A 140 2.62 5.33 -6.06
N GLY A 141 2.40 4.33 -6.93
CA GLY A 141 1.93 3.01 -6.48
C GLY A 141 0.43 2.84 -6.49
N GLY A 142 -0.29 3.95 -6.34
CA GLY A 142 -1.74 3.94 -6.23
C GLY A 142 -2.44 3.87 -7.58
N GLY A 143 -3.77 3.80 -7.53
CA GLY A 143 -4.64 3.82 -8.70
C GLY A 143 -5.10 2.42 -9.10
N SER A 144 -5.37 2.26 -10.39
CA SER A 144 -5.74 0.99 -11.00
C SER A 144 -4.96 0.84 -12.29
N VAL A 145 -4.55 -0.39 -12.59
CA VAL A 145 -3.97 -0.73 -13.88
C VAL A 145 -4.84 -0.17 -15.00
N THR A 146 -4.17 0.41 -15.98
CA THR A 146 -4.83 0.88 -17.19
C THR A 146 -4.42 0.03 -18.38
N ASN A 147 -5.14 0.17 -19.49
CA ASN A 147 -4.86 -0.58 -20.72
C ASN A 147 -3.42 -0.36 -21.26
N SER A 148 -2.68 0.66 -20.79
CA SER A 148 -1.26 0.83 -21.14
C SER A 148 -0.33 -0.20 -20.52
N GLN A 149 -0.76 -0.89 -19.47
CA GLN A 149 0.05 -1.88 -18.74
C GLN A 149 -0.42 -3.32 -18.99
N LEU A 150 -1.59 -3.49 -19.62
CA LEU A 150 -2.16 -4.79 -19.96
C LEU A 150 -1.70 -5.21 -21.34
N PHE A 151 -1.19 -6.43 -21.43
CA PHE A 151 -0.78 -7.08 -22.68
C PHE A 151 -1.65 -8.31 -22.93
N ASN A 152 -2.02 -8.56 -24.18
CA ASN A 152 -2.76 -9.77 -24.52
C ASN A 152 -1.94 -11.01 -24.17
N PHE A 153 -2.57 -11.98 -23.49
CA PHE A 153 -1.89 -13.18 -23.03
C PHE A 153 -2.88 -14.34 -22.86
N ALA A 154 -2.65 -15.44 -23.58
CA ALA A 154 -3.37 -16.69 -23.39
C ALA A 154 -2.65 -17.59 -22.39
N THR A 155 -3.41 -18.26 -21.51
CA THR A 155 -2.84 -19.11 -20.47
C THR A 155 -2.07 -20.30 -21.07
N GLY A 156 -0.84 -20.51 -20.61
CA GLY A 156 0.01 -21.62 -21.05
C GLY A 156 0.86 -21.34 -22.30
N GLU A 157 0.80 -20.14 -22.86
CA GLU A 157 1.72 -19.73 -23.93
C GLU A 157 3.11 -19.40 -23.38
N SER A 158 4.14 -20.04 -23.95
CA SER A 158 5.55 -19.71 -23.70
C SER A 158 6.17 -18.91 -24.84
N SER A 159 5.46 -18.70 -25.94
CA SER A 159 5.85 -17.81 -27.04
C SER A 159 4.69 -16.86 -27.31
N VAL A 160 4.92 -15.55 -27.15
CA VAL A 160 3.85 -14.55 -27.15
C VAL A 160 4.30 -13.27 -27.86
N ALA A 161 3.38 -12.61 -28.55
CA ALA A 161 3.56 -11.23 -29.00
C ALA A 161 3.14 -10.28 -27.88
N LEU A 162 4.02 -9.34 -27.50
CA LEU A 162 3.67 -8.32 -26.51
C LEU A 162 2.81 -7.24 -27.18
N VAL A 163 1.49 -7.40 -27.07
CA VAL A 163 0.49 -6.49 -27.68
C VAL A 163 -0.20 -5.67 -26.58
N PRO A 164 0.11 -4.37 -26.43
CA PRO A 164 -0.52 -3.52 -25.43
C PRO A 164 -2.00 -3.22 -25.77
N GLN A 165 -2.87 -3.29 -24.77
CA GLN A 165 -4.32 -3.15 -24.98
C GLN A 165 -4.77 -1.73 -25.33
N ASN A 166 -4.04 -0.70 -24.92
CA ASN A 166 -4.33 0.69 -25.31
C ASN A 166 -3.98 1.01 -26.78
N ALA A 167 -3.46 0.05 -27.54
CA ALA A 167 -3.16 0.18 -28.96
C ALA A 167 -4.15 -0.58 -29.87
N ALA A 168 -5.30 -1.00 -29.35
CA ALA A 168 -6.36 -1.67 -30.11
C ALA A 168 -5.88 -2.88 -30.94
N ASN A 169 -4.88 -3.61 -30.42
CA ASN A 169 -4.23 -4.76 -31.08
C ASN A 169 -3.52 -4.44 -32.41
N ALA A 170 -3.26 -3.17 -32.72
CA ALA A 170 -2.54 -2.76 -33.92
C ALA A 170 -1.03 -2.65 -33.71
N THR A 171 -0.57 -2.53 -32.47
CA THR A 171 0.84 -2.36 -32.12
C THR A 171 1.38 -3.61 -31.43
N CYS A 172 2.55 -4.05 -31.88
CA CYS A 172 3.34 -5.12 -31.28
C CYS A 172 4.66 -4.52 -30.79
N LEU A 173 5.26 -5.08 -29.75
CA LEU A 173 6.59 -4.68 -29.33
C LEU A 173 7.66 -5.53 -30.03
N ILE A 174 8.79 -4.90 -30.36
CA ILE A 174 10.00 -5.57 -30.86
C ILE A 174 11.23 -5.00 -30.17
N VAL A 175 12.33 -5.74 -30.21
CA VAL A 175 13.65 -5.19 -29.88
C VAL A 175 14.25 -4.59 -31.16
N SER A 176 14.50 -3.29 -31.15
CA SER A 176 15.22 -2.58 -32.20
C SER A 176 16.34 -1.75 -31.59
N ASP A 177 17.54 -1.85 -32.14
CA ASP A 177 18.74 -1.15 -31.66
C ASP A 177 19.00 -1.34 -30.15
N GLY A 178 18.68 -2.54 -29.63
CA GLY A 178 18.85 -2.92 -28.23
C GLY A 178 17.81 -2.35 -27.25
N ALA A 179 16.78 -1.65 -27.74
CA ALA A 179 15.67 -1.14 -26.94
C ALA A 179 14.34 -1.79 -27.33
N LEU A 180 13.43 -1.95 -26.37
CA LEU A 180 12.08 -2.44 -26.63
C LEU A 180 11.23 -1.27 -27.15
N GLY A 181 10.59 -1.43 -28.31
CA GLY A 181 9.82 -0.37 -28.96
C GLY A 181 8.62 -0.87 -29.75
N PRO A 182 7.69 0.01 -30.14
CA PRO A 182 6.48 -0.36 -30.87
C PRO A 182 6.70 -0.46 -32.38
N VAL A 183 5.99 -1.38 -33.01
CA VAL A 183 5.79 -1.50 -34.47
C VAL A 183 4.35 -1.93 -34.77
N ASP A 184 3.92 -1.82 -36.03
CA ASP A 184 2.63 -2.37 -36.45
C ASP A 184 2.66 -3.91 -36.38
N CYS A 185 1.63 -4.52 -35.81
CA CYS A 185 1.53 -5.97 -35.73
C CYS A 185 1.39 -6.61 -37.12
N ASP A 186 2.30 -7.53 -37.46
CA ASP A 186 2.29 -8.30 -38.71
C ASP A 186 2.50 -9.81 -38.49
N ASN A 187 2.66 -10.24 -37.24
CA ASN A 187 2.95 -11.62 -36.82
C ASN A 187 4.29 -12.15 -37.33
N SER A 188 5.25 -11.27 -37.60
CA SER A 188 6.61 -11.67 -37.91
C SER A 188 7.31 -12.31 -36.70
N ALA A 189 8.38 -13.07 -36.96
CA ALA A 189 9.09 -13.79 -35.91
C ALA A 189 9.76 -12.85 -34.90
N ASP A 190 10.20 -11.66 -35.32
CA ASP A 190 10.78 -10.61 -34.47
C ASP A 190 9.78 -9.95 -33.52
N GLN A 191 8.47 -10.14 -33.72
CA GLN A 191 7.40 -9.73 -32.79
C GLN A 191 7.11 -10.76 -31.69
N LEU A 192 7.76 -11.93 -31.74
CA LEU A 192 7.55 -13.00 -30.76
C LEU A 192 8.64 -13.01 -29.69
N PHE A 193 8.20 -13.16 -28.45
CA PHE A 193 9.05 -13.35 -27.28
C PHE A 193 8.84 -14.72 -26.69
N THR A 194 9.91 -15.36 -26.21
CA THR A 194 9.85 -16.62 -25.48
C THR A 194 9.97 -16.37 -23.98
N ILE A 195 9.05 -16.93 -23.18
CA ILE A 195 8.99 -16.79 -21.73
C ILE A 195 9.35 -18.14 -21.09
N GLY A 196 10.26 -18.13 -20.12
CA GLY A 196 10.60 -19.31 -19.30
C GLY A 196 11.87 -20.07 -19.72
N GLY A 197 12.74 -19.46 -20.51
CA GLY A 197 14.05 -20.00 -20.85
C GLY A 197 15.06 -19.85 -19.70
N GLY A 198 15.04 -20.75 -18.71
CA GLY A 198 16.14 -20.87 -17.75
C GLY A 198 17.46 -21.16 -18.49
N LEU A 199 18.54 -20.47 -18.12
CA LEU A 199 19.86 -20.59 -18.75
C LEU A 199 20.27 -22.06 -18.91
N ALA A 200 20.23 -22.57 -20.15
CA ALA A 200 21.16 -23.61 -20.56
C ALA A 200 22.54 -22.95 -20.53
N ALA A 201 23.35 -23.33 -19.53
CA ALA A 201 24.75 -22.96 -19.48
C ALA A 201 25.40 -23.32 -20.82
N SER A 202 25.80 -22.31 -21.60
CA SER A 202 26.69 -22.54 -22.72
C SER A 202 27.99 -23.15 -22.19
N PRO A 203 28.47 -24.27 -22.75
CA PRO A 203 29.70 -24.89 -22.29
C PRO A 203 30.87 -24.00 -22.67
N SER A 204 31.54 -23.45 -21.65
CA SER A 204 32.90 -22.98 -21.80
C SER A 204 33.77 -24.16 -22.24
N THR A 205 34.39 -24.00 -23.41
CA THR A 205 35.43 -24.86 -23.97
C THR A 205 36.47 -25.32 -22.93
N PRO A 206 36.72 -26.62 -22.75
CA PRO A 206 37.94 -27.11 -22.14
C PRO A 206 38.98 -27.42 -23.24
N ALA A 207 40.17 -26.83 -23.10
CA ALA A 207 41.34 -27.24 -23.84
C ALA A 207 41.86 -28.60 -23.32
N THR A 208 41.84 -29.59 -24.21
CA THR A 208 42.79 -30.71 -24.43
C THR A 208 43.56 -31.33 -23.25
N SER A 209 43.33 -32.65 -23.03
CA SER A 209 44.26 -33.81 -22.93
C SER A 209 43.76 -34.77 -21.84
N ASP A 210 43.69 -36.10 -21.94
CA ASP A 210 43.79 -37.13 -22.98
C ASP A 210 43.06 -38.39 -22.39
N PRO A 211 43.03 -39.59 -23.00
CA PRO A 211 41.83 -40.43 -23.05
C PRO A 211 41.84 -41.57 -21.99
N LEU A 212 40.76 -42.33 -21.89
CA LEU A 212 40.77 -43.81 -21.82
C LEU A 212 39.33 -44.38 -21.74
N THR A 213 38.93 -44.98 -22.86
CA THR A 213 38.30 -46.31 -23.03
C THR A 213 36.88 -46.66 -22.53
N SER A 214 36.05 -47.04 -23.54
CA SER A 214 35.07 -48.16 -23.63
C SER A 214 33.76 -48.07 -22.82
N ALA A 215 32.56 -48.44 -23.31
CA ALA A 215 32.09 -49.06 -24.57
C ALA A 215 30.54 -48.91 -24.65
N PRO A 216 29.87 -49.34 -25.75
CA PRO A 216 28.62 -48.76 -26.28
C PRO A 216 27.35 -49.54 -25.92
N ILE A 217 26.18 -48.92 -26.16
CA ILE A 217 25.02 -49.63 -26.74
C ILE A 217 24.03 -48.68 -27.43
N THR A 218 23.57 -49.18 -28.57
CA THR A 218 22.65 -48.68 -29.59
C THR A 218 21.16 -48.73 -29.20
N SER A 219 20.36 -47.77 -29.69
CA SER A 219 19.00 -47.94 -30.30
C SER A 219 18.41 -46.54 -30.59
N SER A 220 18.29 -46.09 -31.84
CA SER A 220 17.27 -46.38 -32.86
C SER A 220 15.84 -45.89 -32.52
N ALA A 221 15.51 -44.73 -33.11
CA ALA A 221 14.25 -44.32 -33.77
C ALA A 221 12.88 -44.82 -33.28
N ALA A 222 11.94 -43.87 -33.12
CA ALA A 222 10.62 -43.97 -33.75
C ALA A 222 9.99 -42.58 -33.91
N ALA A 223 9.84 -42.15 -35.16
CA ALA A 223 8.92 -41.11 -35.58
C ALA A 223 7.50 -41.68 -35.71
N SER A 224 6.49 -40.90 -35.36
CA SER A 224 5.11 -41.13 -35.80
C SER A 224 4.50 -39.83 -36.29
N ASN A 225 4.50 -39.68 -37.62
CA ASN A 225 3.53 -38.87 -38.34
C ASN A 225 2.15 -39.54 -38.23
N LEU A 226 1.10 -38.76 -37.98
CA LEU A 226 -0.23 -39.06 -38.52
C LEU A 226 -0.91 -37.75 -38.92
N ALA A 227 -1.28 -37.68 -40.18
CA ALA A 227 -1.88 -36.53 -40.85
C ALA A 227 -3.41 -36.65 -40.93
N ALA A 228 -4.05 -35.49 -40.85
CA ALA A 228 -5.13 -34.95 -41.69
C ALA A 228 -6.49 -35.66 -41.85
N GLY A 229 -7.53 -34.82 -41.75
CA GLY A 229 -8.90 -35.01 -42.24
C GLY A 229 -9.91 -34.85 -41.10
N THR A 230 -10.77 -33.83 -41.01
CA THR A 230 -11.80 -33.52 -42.01
C THR A 230 -12.43 -32.15 -41.67
N SER A 231 -12.71 -31.34 -42.69
CA SER A 231 -13.38 -30.04 -42.61
C SER A 231 -14.88 -30.14 -42.33
N SER A 232 -15.47 -29.17 -41.60
CA SER A 232 -16.88 -28.77 -41.77
C SER A 232 -17.18 -27.38 -41.18
N ALA A 233 -17.72 -26.53 -42.06
CA ALA A 233 -18.70 -25.46 -41.88
C ALA A 233 -18.40 -24.27 -40.95
N SER A 234 -18.05 -23.16 -41.60
CA SER A 234 -18.23 -21.77 -41.14
C SER A 234 -19.71 -21.42 -40.98
N LEU A 235 -20.08 -20.91 -39.81
CA LEU A 235 -21.32 -20.17 -39.59
C LEU A 235 -20.99 -18.79 -39.01
N THR A 236 -21.30 -17.76 -39.79
CA THR A 236 -21.36 -16.34 -39.44
C THR A 236 -22.21 -16.09 -38.19
N PRO A 237 -21.70 -15.36 -37.17
CA PRO A 237 -22.55 -14.82 -36.11
C PRO A 237 -23.19 -13.49 -36.55
N ALA A 238 -24.49 -13.37 -36.27
CA ALA A 238 -25.31 -12.17 -36.43
C ALA A 238 -24.88 -11.05 -35.45
N PRO A 239 -25.18 -9.76 -35.74
CA PRO A 239 -24.77 -8.63 -34.91
C PRO A 239 -25.49 -8.68 -33.55
N SER A 240 -24.72 -8.72 -32.47
CA SER A 240 -25.26 -8.69 -31.10
C SER A 240 -25.57 -7.25 -30.69
N ALA A 241 -26.77 -7.06 -30.17
CA ALA A 241 -27.34 -5.78 -29.78
C ALA A 241 -26.58 -5.15 -28.60
N THR A 242 -26.49 -3.82 -28.64
CA THR A 242 -26.00 -2.94 -27.57
C THR A 242 -26.74 -3.22 -26.25
N THR A 243 -26.07 -3.87 -25.31
CA THR A 243 -26.52 -3.97 -23.92
C THR A 243 -25.90 -2.85 -23.09
N THR A 244 -26.76 -2.00 -22.56
CA THR A 244 -26.50 -0.99 -21.53
C THR A 244 -25.77 -1.60 -20.33
N PRO A 245 -24.74 -0.95 -19.75
CA PRO A 245 -24.01 -1.50 -18.62
C PRO A 245 -24.90 -1.51 -17.37
N THR A 246 -25.23 -2.69 -16.90
CA THR A 246 -25.83 -2.91 -15.58
C THR A 246 -24.71 -2.71 -14.55
N THR A 247 -24.80 -1.65 -13.75
CA THR A 247 -23.97 -1.45 -12.56
C THR A 247 -24.17 -2.61 -11.59
N THR A 248 -23.17 -3.49 -11.50
CA THR A 248 -23.08 -4.53 -10.48
C THR A 248 -22.77 -3.85 -9.15
N THR A 249 -23.74 -3.86 -8.24
CA THR A 249 -23.59 -3.42 -6.85
C THR A 249 -22.47 -4.24 -6.19
N ALA A 250 -21.40 -3.58 -5.74
CA ALA A 250 -20.32 -4.23 -5.01
C ALA A 250 -20.86 -4.84 -3.70
N SER A 251 -20.56 -6.13 -3.48
CA SER A 251 -20.94 -6.87 -2.27
C SER A 251 -20.26 -6.26 -1.05
N VAL A 252 -21.04 -5.79 -0.09
CA VAL A 252 -20.55 -5.24 1.17
C VAL A 252 -20.22 -6.40 2.12
N THR A 253 -18.95 -6.59 2.48
CA THR A 253 -18.54 -7.60 3.45
C THR A 253 -18.62 -7.01 4.85
N SER A 254 -19.59 -7.44 5.65
CA SER A 254 -19.74 -7.01 7.04
C SER A 254 -18.70 -7.63 7.96
N VAL A 255 -18.18 -6.87 8.91
CA VAL A 255 -17.31 -7.36 10.00
C VAL A 255 -18.08 -7.35 11.32
N SER A 256 -17.76 -8.26 12.24
CA SER A 256 -18.42 -8.33 13.55
C SER A 256 -17.84 -7.39 14.60
N GLY A 257 -16.66 -6.80 14.36
CA GLY A 257 -16.05 -5.79 15.21
C GLY A 257 -16.41 -4.34 14.81
N ALA A 258 -15.64 -3.39 15.33
CA ALA A 258 -15.90 -1.96 15.11
C ALA A 258 -15.75 -1.58 13.62
N GLY A 259 -16.66 -0.76 13.09
CA GLY A 259 -16.60 -0.28 11.70
C GLY A 259 -17.56 -0.99 10.73
N GLY A 260 -18.16 -2.13 11.11
CA GLY A 260 -19.33 -2.74 10.46
C GLY A 260 -19.15 -3.30 9.04
N VAL A 261 -18.18 -2.80 8.27
CA VAL A 261 -17.86 -3.21 6.90
C VAL A 261 -16.34 -3.24 6.74
N LEU A 262 -15.81 -4.29 6.13
CA LEU A 262 -14.40 -4.41 5.81
C LEU A 262 -13.99 -3.30 4.81
N ASN A 263 -12.89 -2.60 5.06
CA ASN A 263 -12.33 -1.65 4.11
C ASN A 263 -11.01 -2.22 3.55
N PRO A 264 -11.01 -2.75 2.31
CA PRO A 264 -9.83 -3.37 1.72
C PRO A 264 -8.59 -2.46 1.68
N SER A 265 -8.76 -1.15 1.48
CA SER A 265 -7.60 -0.24 1.45
C SER A 265 -7.02 -0.02 2.86
N ALA A 266 -7.89 0.05 3.87
CA ALA A 266 -7.44 0.19 5.25
C ALA A 266 -6.81 -1.10 5.78
N VAL A 267 -7.29 -2.26 5.33
CA VAL A 267 -6.67 -3.57 5.59
C VAL A 267 -5.27 -3.65 4.98
N ALA A 268 -5.13 -3.24 3.71
CA ALA A 268 -3.84 -3.25 3.02
C ALA A 268 -2.82 -2.30 3.66
N GLU A 269 -3.29 -1.15 4.16
CA GLU A 269 -2.46 -0.20 4.91
C GLU A 269 -2.10 -0.73 6.31
N SER A 270 -3.05 -1.35 7.02
CA SER A 270 -2.83 -1.80 8.39
C SER A 270 -2.02 -3.07 8.51
N ASN A 271 -2.14 -4.00 7.56
CA ASN A 271 -1.43 -5.27 7.63
C ASN A 271 -0.54 -5.47 6.40
N PRO A 272 0.47 -4.61 6.19
CA PRO A 272 1.41 -4.78 5.10
C PRO A 272 2.31 -5.98 5.39
N ARG A 273 2.49 -6.84 4.40
CA ARG A 273 3.41 -7.98 4.51
C ARG A 273 4.84 -7.47 4.63
N ASP A 274 5.56 -7.92 5.66
CA ASP A 274 7.01 -7.72 5.76
C ASP A 274 7.75 -8.63 4.77
N ASN A 275 8.14 -8.07 3.63
CA ASN A 275 8.88 -8.79 2.58
C ASN A 275 10.37 -8.96 2.90
N THR A 276 10.89 -8.25 3.92
CA THR A 276 12.28 -8.40 4.38
C THR A 276 12.42 -9.50 5.44
N ALA A 277 11.28 -10.08 5.84
CA ALA A 277 11.20 -11.01 6.94
C ALA A 277 11.99 -12.31 6.69
N THR A 278 12.85 -12.68 7.64
CA THR A 278 13.35 -14.04 7.77
C THR A 278 12.29 -14.87 8.49
N ARG A 279 11.72 -15.84 7.78
CA ARG A 279 10.66 -16.72 8.28
C ARG A 279 11.27 -18.04 8.73
N ALA A 280 11.13 -18.36 10.01
CA ALA A 280 11.47 -19.68 10.55
C ALA A 280 10.46 -20.74 10.07
N PHE A 281 9.19 -20.35 9.97
CA PHE A 281 8.10 -21.14 9.42
C PHE A 281 7.25 -20.25 8.51
N SER A 282 6.76 -20.81 7.42
CA SER A 282 5.84 -20.12 6.50
C SER A 282 4.59 -20.95 6.29
N SER A 283 3.42 -20.32 6.47
CA SER A 283 2.11 -20.97 6.35
C SER A 283 2.04 -22.30 7.08
N ALA A 284 2.46 -22.29 8.35
CA ALA A 284 2.45 -23.45 9.23
C ALA A 284 1.24 -23.41 10.16
N ALA A 285 0.66 -24.57 10.44
CA ALA A 285 -0.27 -24.72 11.53
C ALA A 285 0.45 -24.58 12.88
N ILE A 286 -0.23 -23.95 13.85
CA ILE A 286 0.20 -23.94 15.25
C ILE A 286 -0.84 -24.72 16.05
N THR A 287 -0.45 -25.86 16.62
CA THR A 287 -1.36 -26.76 17.33
C THR A 287 -1.19 -26.68 18.84
N THR A 288 -2.28 -26.83 19.58
CA THR A 288 -2.28 -27.06 21.03
C THR A 288 -1.84 -28.49 21.34
N ALA A 289 -1.51 -28.78 22.59
CA ALA A 289 -1.22 -30.15 23.04
C ALA A 289 -2.37 -31.15 22.81
N ASP A 290 -3.61 -30.66 22.72
CA ASP A 290 -4.80 -31.48 22.43
C ASP A 290 -5.05 -31.63 20.91
N GLY A 291 -4.21 -31.04 20.06
CA GLY A 291 -4.27 -31.17 18.60
C GLY A 291 -5.21 -30.20 17.89
N GLU A 292 -5.70 -29.15 18.55
CA GLU A 292 -6.46 -28.08 17.92
C GLU A 292 -5.53 -27.03 17.29
N CYS A 293 -5.90 -26.47 16.15
CA CYS A 293 -5.15 -25.45 15.45
C CYS A 293 -5.59 -24.04 15.89
N LEU A 294 -4.61 -23.17 16.16
CA LEU A 294 -4.86 -21.74 16.29
C LEU A 294 -5.45 -21.21 14.97
N THR A 295 -6.59 -20.55 15.08
CA THR A 295 -7.43 -20.11 13.97
C THR A 295 -7.82 -18.65 14.16
N ILE A 296 -7.95 -17.93 13.05
CA ILE A 296 -8.56 -16.60 13.01
C ILE A 296 -9.73 -16.55 12.03
N ASN A 297 -10.62 -15.58 12.23
CA ASN A 297 -11.61 -15.19 11.24
C ASN A 297 -11.31 -13.74 10.83
N PRO A 298 -10.95 -13.45 9.57
CA PRO A 298 -10.60 -12.09 9.13
C PRO A 298 -11.73 -11.09 9.39
N LEU A 299 -12.99 -11.55 9.37
CA LEU A 299 -14.16 -10.70 9.59
C LEU A 299 -14.50 -10.47 11.06
N ALA A 300 -13.78 -11.10 11.99
CA ALA A 300 -14.05 -10.98 13.42
C ALA A 300 -13.50 -9.69 14.06
N GLY A 301 -12.60 -9.01 13.35
CA GLY A 301 -11.95 -7.77 13.77
C GLY A 301 -12.72 -6.50 13.40
N ASP A 302 -12.03 -5.38 13.45
CA ASP A 302 -12.51 -4.10 12.93
C ASP A 302 -12.41 -4.02 11.40
N PHE A 303 -12.80 -2.88 10.83
CA PHE A 303 -12.77 -2.64 9.37
C PHE A 303 -11.38 -2.74 8.73
N ARG A 304 -10.31 -2.80 9.53
CA ARG A 304 -8.91 -2.94 9.09
C ARG A 304 -8.35 -4.33 9.38
N GLU A 305 -9.18 -5.30 9.77
CA GLU A 305 -8.71 -6.61 10.24
C GLU A 305 -7.80 -6.52 11.49
N ASN A 306 -7.91 -5.46 12.28
CA ASN A 306 -7.32 -5.42 13.60
C ASN A 306 -8.29 -5.98 14.64
N LEU A 307 -7.78 -6.27 15.83
CA LEU A 307 -8.59 -6.75 16.96
C LEU A 307 -9.28 -8.09 16.68
N ILE A 308 -8.76 -8.88 15.73
CA ILE A 308 -9.27 -10.21 15.43
C ILE A 308 -8.94 -11.13 16.61
N PRO A 309 -9.92 -11.77 17.26
CA PRO A 309 -9.65 -12.78 18.28
C PRO A 309 -8.93 -13.99 17.69
N VAL A 310 -8.03 -14.59 18.47
CA VAL A 310 -7.40 -15.86 18.12
C VAL A 310 -8.08 -16.99 18.89
N THR A 311 -8.62 -17.95 18.16
CA THR A 311 -9.32 -19.12 18.72
C THR A 311 -8.55 -20.40 18.43
N ALA A 312 -8.97 -21.50 19.03
CA ALA A 312 -8.51 -22.84 18.64
C ALA A 312 -9.70 -23.67 18.16
N THR A 313 -9.51 -24.37 17.05
CA THR A 313 -10.53 -25.24 16.45
C THR A 313 -9.87 -26.48 15.86
N ALA A 314 -10.65 -27.48 15.44
CA ALA A 314 -10.09 -28.64 14.75
C ALA A 314 -9.30 -28.22 13.51
N CYS A 315 -8.12 -28.81 13.33
CA CYS A 315 -7.27 -28.53 12.17
C CYS A 315 -7.95 -28.94 10.86
N ASP A 316 -8.21 -27.96 10.00
CA ASP A 316 -8.84 -28.12 8.69
C ASP A 316 -7.95 -27.63 7.53
N GLY A 317 -6.82 -26.99 7.85
CA GLY A 317 -5.87 -26.47 6.87
C GLY A 317 -6.34 -25.19 6.16
N SER A 318 -7.42 -24.56 6.64
CA SER A 318 -7.92 -23.27 6.15
C SER A 318 -6.86 -22.18 6.25
N ALA A 319 -7.01 -21.11 5.45
CA ALA A 319 -6.10 -19.97 5.46
C ALA A 319 -5.97 -19.35 6.87
N GLY A 320 -7.07 -19.30 7.62
CA GLY A 320 -7.09 -18.78 8.99
C GLY A 320 -6.33 -19.62 10.01
N GLN A 321 -5.89 -20.83 9.65
CA GLN A 321 -5.03 -21.70 10.46
C GLN A 321 -3.55 -21.62 10.09
N GLN A 322 -3.19 -20.82 9.09
CA GLN A 322 -1.82 -20.74 8.60
C GLN A 322 -1.09 -19.54 9.21
N TRP A 323 0.07 -19.80 9.79
CA TRP A 323 0.87 -18.81 10.49
C TRP A 323 2.28 -18.74 9.92
N ASP A 324 2.79 -17.52 9.79
CA ASP A 324 4.19 -17.25 9.56
C ASP A 324 4.87 -16.95 10.91
N VAL A 325 6.07 -17.50 11.11
CA VAL A 325 6.89 -17.23 12.30
C VAL A 325 8.12 -16.46 11.88
N ILE A 326 8.15 -15.16 12.18
CA ILE A 326 9.17 -14.23 11.68
C ILE A 326 10.20 -13.95 12.78
N THR A 327 11.45 -14.30 12.54
CA THR A 327 12.57 -14.13 13.50
C THR A 327 13.47 -12.93 13.22
N ALA A 328 13.37 -12.34 12.03
CA ALA A 328 13.99 -11.07 11.69
C ALA A 328 13.17 -10.36 10.59
N GLY A 329 13.26 -9.04 10.47
CA GLY A 329 12.58 -8.24 9.43
C GLY A 329 12.44 -6.77 9.85
N VAL A 330 11.74 -5.96 9.04
CA VAL A 330 11.38 -4.57 9.39
C VAL A 330 10.63 -4.51 10.72
N HIS A 331 9.78 -5.50 10.99
CA HIS A 331 8.99 -5.57 12.23
C HIS A 331 9.60 -6.48 13.31
N ASN A 332 10.75 -7.12 13.08
CA ASN A 332 11.44 -7.86 14.14
C ASN A 332 12.96 -7.67 14.04
N ASN A 333 13.50 -6.88 14.96
CA ASN A 333 14.93 -6.64 15.11
C ASN A 333 15.47 -7.15 16.46
N VAL A 334 14.72 -8.01 17.17
CA VAL A 334 15.06 -8.48 18.52
C VAL A 334 15.53 -9.94 18.46
N PRO A 335 16.83 -10.21 18.70
CA PRO A 335 17.34 -11.57 18.75
C PRO A 335 16.64 -12.42 19.82
N GLY A 336 16.35 -13.68 19.52
CA GLY A 336 15.65 -14.60 20.43
C GLY A 336 14.15 -14.31 20.57
N ALA A 337 13.59 -13.47 19.70
CA ALA A 337 12.16 -13.20 19.62
C ALA A 337 11.59 -13.57 18.25
N ALA A 338 10.30 -13.87 18.21
CA ALA A 338 9.54 -14.02 16.97
C ALA A 338 8.25 -13.19 17.01
N LEU A 339 7.81 -12.79 15.81
CA LEU A 339 6.43 -12.43 15.55
C LEU A 339 5.69 -13.68 15.07
N PHE A 340 4.48 -13.88 15.59
CA PHE A 340 3.53 -14.86 15.07
C PHE A 340 2.51 -14.11 14.24
N VAL A 341 2.52 -14.34 12.92
CA VAL A 341 1.78 -13.53 11.94
C VAL A 341 0.78 -14.41 11.21
N SER A 342 -0.47 -13.97 11.10
CA SER A 342 -1.46 -14.66 10.28
C SER A 342 -1.02 -14.62 8.82
N SER A 343 -0.95 -15.78 8.16
CA SER A 343 -0.66 -15.84 6.72
C SER A 343 -1.80 -15.29 5.87
N GLU A 344 -3.04 -15.30 6.40
CA GLU A 344 -4.22 -14.79 5.73
C GLU A 344 -4.29 -13.26 5.78
N THR A 345 -4.19 -12.67 6.98
CA THR A 345 -4.42 -11.22 7.18
C THR A 345 -3.15 -10.41 7.33
N GLN A 346 -1.99 -11.04 7.50
CA GLN A 346 -0.71 -10.40 7.85
C GLN A 346 -0.70 -9.65 9.20
N GLY A 347 -1.74 -9.80 10.02
CA GLY A 347 -1.78 -9.26 11.38
C GLY A 347 -0.85 -10.03 12.31
N CYS A 348 -0.21 -9.33 13.25
CA CYS A 348 0.66 -9.87 14.28
C CYS A 348 -0.12 -10.24 15.54
N LEU A 349 0.17 -11.40 16.11
CA LEU A 349 -0.28 -11.76 17.45
C LEU A 349 0.17 -10.69 18.45
N ASN A 350 -0.77 -10.17 19.24
CA ASN A 350 -0.54 -9.09 20.18
C ASN A 350 -1.19 -9.39 21.52
N PHE A 351 -0.43 -9.25 22.60
CA PHE A 351 -0.91 -9.36 23.98
C PHE A 351 -1.00 -7.97 24.64
N ASP A 352 -2.22 -7.53 24.97
CA ASP A 352 -2.46 -6.32 25.75
C ASP A 352 -3.15 -6.64 27.09
N PRO A 353 -2.43 -6.63 28.22
CA PRO A 353 -3.00 -6.96 29.53
C PRO A 353 -4.03 -5.93 30.01
N ARG A 354 -4.11 -4.75 29.39
CA ARG A 354 -5.06 -3.68 29.75
C ARG A 354 -6.45 -3.92 29.17
N ARG A 355 -6.59 -4.84 28.22
CA ARG A 355 -7.88 -5.19 27.62
C ARG A 355 -8.71 -6.04 28.58
N ALA A 356 -10.02 -6.03 28.35
CA ALA A 356 -10.94 -6.88 29.10
C ALA A 356 -10.54 -8.36 28.97
N VAL A 357 -10.73 -9.13 30.04
CA VAL A 357 -10.48 -10.58 30.08
C VAL A 357 -11.19 -11.26 28.91
N GLY A 358 -10.48 -12.16 28.21
CA GLY A 358 -10.97 -12.82 26.99
C GLY A 358 -10.77 -12.01 25.69
N ASN A 359 -10.25 -10.78 25.77
CA ASN A 359 -9.89 -9.95 24.62
C ASN A 359 -8.43 -9.45 24.72
N GLN A 360 -7.61 -10.13 25.51
CA GLN A 360 -6.23 -9.70 25.78
C GLN A 360 -5.25 -10.17 24.71
N VAL A 361 -5.58 -11.24 23.97
CA VAL A 361 -4.78 -11.77 22.87
C VAL A 361 -5.59 -11.67 21.58
N ILE A 362 -5.03 -10.96 20.60
CA ILE A 362 -5.69 -10.60 19.33
C ILE A 362 -4.65 -10.54 18.21
N LEU A 363 -5.09 -10.54 16.96
CA LEU A 363 -4.29 -9.98 15.88
C LEU A 363 -4.40 -8.46 15.85
N PHE A 364 -3.27 -7.83 15.62
CA PHE A 364 -3.15 -6.41 15.42
C PHE A 364 -2.05 -6.16 14.38
N SER A 365 -2.22 -5.10 13.60
CA SER A 365 -1.22 -4.55 12.69
C SER A 365 0.20 -4.65 13.24
N CYS A 366 1.09 -5.28 12.45
CA CYS A 366 2.50 -5.39 12.76
C CYS A 366 3.14 -3.99 12.75
N GLY A 367 3.75 -3.56 13.87
CA GLY A 367 4.23 -2.17 14.04
C GLY A 367 3.59 -1.43 15.22
N GLY A 368 2.63 -2.06 15.90
CA GLY A 368 2.08 -1.59 17.17
C GLY A 368 1.06 -0.45 17.06
N ARG A 369 0.81 0.06 15.84
CA ARG A 369 -0.26 1.05 15.54
C ARG A 369 -1.31 0.41 14.63
N ALA A 370 -2.55 0.91 14.68
CA ALA A 370 -3.67 0.33 13.94
C ALA A 370 -3.59 0.49 12.41
N ASP A 371 -2.67 1.31 11.91
CA ASP A 371 -2.49 1.71 10.52
C ASP A 371 -1.27 1.07 9.85
N GLY A 372 -0.69 0.01 10.42
CA GLY A 372 0.51 -0.63 9.86
C GLY A 372 1.81 0.12 10.19
N GLY A 373 1.70 1.34 10.71
CA GLY A 373 2.85 2.17 11.03
C GLY A 373 3.48 1.86 12.38
N GLY A 374 4.59 2.54 12.67
CA GLY A 374 5.24 2.52 13.97
C GLY A 374 6.42 1.56 14.05
N SER A 375 6.61 0.99 15.24
CA SER A 375 7.66 0.03 15.52
C SER A 375 7.08 -1.05 16.40
N VAL A 376 7.47 -2.29 16.14
CA VAL A 376 7.03 -3.44 16.93
C VAL A 376 7.22 -3.16 18.42
N THR A 377 6.19 -3.48 19.19
CA THR A 377 6.22 -3.36 20.65
C THR A 377 6.47 -4.73 21.27
N ASN A 378 6.95 -4.74 22.52
CA ASN A 378 7.11 -5.97 23.29
C ASN A 378 5.79 -6.74 23.52
N SER A 379 4.63 -6.15 23.21
CA SER A 379 3.33 -6.84 23.17
C SER A 379 3.14 -7.76 21.97
N GLN A 380 3.92 -7.58 20.90
CA GLN A 380 3.85 -8.39 19.68
C GLN A 380 5.01 -9.39 19.58
N LEU A 381 6.06 -9.20 20.38
CA LEU A 381 7.24 -10.07 20.41
C LEU A 381 7.05 -11.20 21.40
N PHE A 382 7.34 -12.41 20.95
CA PHE A 382 7.27 -13.64 21.75
C PHE A 382 8.66 -14.28 21.82
N ASN A 383 9.00 -14.86 22.96
CA ASN A 383 10.27 -15.58 23.10
C ASN A 383 10.34 -16.76 22.13
N PHE A 384 11.42 -16.85 21.37
CA PHE A 384 11.59 -17.88 20.35
C PHE A 384 13.05 -18.28 20.20
N ALA A 385 13.35 -19.55 20.46
CA ALA A 385 14.66 -20.12 20.16
C ALA A 385 14.67 -20.64 18.71
N ALA A 386 15.74 -20.33 17.97
CA ALA A 386 15.85 -20.73 16.58
C ALA A 386 15.76 -22.26 16.41
N GLY A 387 14.87 -22.71 15.51
CA GLY A 387 14.63 -24.13 15.25
C GLY A 387 13.65 -24.81 16.22
N SER A 388 13.06 -24.10 17.19
CA SER A 388 12.00 -24.63 18.04
C SER A 388 10.74 -24.94 17.23
N THR A 389 10.30 -26.20 17.27
CA THR A 389 9.00 -26.64 16.76
C THR A 389 7.97 -26.84 17.87
N SER A 390 8.38 -26.77 19.13
CA SER A 390 7.54 -26.87 20.33
C SER A 390 7.97 -25.80 21.32
N LEU A 391 7.05 -24.93 21.73
CA LEU A 391 7.34 -23.88 22.71
C LEU A 391 6.09 -23.34 23.39
N PRO A 392 6.22 -22.78 24.61
CA PRO A 392 5.18 -21.93 25.16
C PRO A 392 5.18 -20.55 24.49
N LEU A 393 4.00 -20.04 24.14
CA LEU A 393 3.86 -18.68 23.63
C LEU A 393 3.99 -17.68 24.80
N VAL A 394 5.18 -17.11 24.96
CA VAL A 394 5.51 -16.17 26.05
C VAL A 394 5.68 -14.76 25.48
N PRO A 395 4.72 -13.83 25.67
CA PRO A 395 4.85 -12.46 25.22
C PRO A 395 5.88 -11.69 26.07
N GLN A 396 6.70 -10.86 25.44
CA GLN A 396 7.80 -10.16 26.12
C GLN A 396 7.32 -9.10 27.12
N ASN A 397 6.18 -8.45 26.87
CA ASN A 397 5.56 -7.55 27.85
C ASN A 397 4.94 -8.28 29.06
N GLY A 398 4.89 -9.62 29.05
CA GLY A 398 4.54 -10.47 30.19
C GLY A 398 5.73 -10.80 31.12
N ALA A 399 6.90 -10.20 30.88
CA ALA A 399 8.10 -10.34 31.72
C ALA A 399 8.53 -11.81 32.00
N ASN A 400 8.31 -12.71 31.04
CA ASN A 400 8.54 -14.16 31.15
C ASN A 400 7.72 -14.87 32.24
N ALA A 401 6.73 -14.20 32.84
CA ALA A 401 5.83 -14.76 33.83
C ALA A 401 4.47 -15.12 33.24
N THR A 402 4.10 -14.54 32.09
CA THR A 402 2.84 -14.82 31.41
C THR A 402 3.07 -15.77 30.23
N CYS A 403 2.30 -16.85 30.19
CA CYS A 403 2.19 -17.79 29.08
C CYS A 403 0.80 -17.67 28.47
N LEU A 404 0.63 -18.07 27.21
CA LEU A 404 -0.69 -18.18 26.61
C LEU A 404 -1.21 -19.61 26.68
N ILE A 405 -2.52 -19.76 26.90
CA ILE A 405 -3.25 -21.04 26.83
C ILE A 405 -4.57 -20.84 26.08
N VAL A 406 -5.15 -21.93 25.60
CA VAL A 406 -6.51 -21.91 25.08
C VAL A 406 -7.49 -22.17 26.21
N THR A 407 -8.38 -21.22 26.48
CA THR A 407 -9.45 -21.36 27.47
C THR A 407 -10.77 -21.01 26.82
N ASN A 408 -11.76 -21.91 26.92
CA ASN A 408 -13.07 -21.76 26.25
C ASN A 408 -12.94 -21.49 24.73
N GLY A 409 -11.99 -22.16 24.07
CA GLY A 409 -11.73 -22.03 22.64
C GLY A 409 -11.06 -20.73 22.21
N SER A 410 -10.67 -19.84 23.13
CA SER A 410 -9.97 -18.58 22.84
C SER A 410 -8.58 -18.56 23.49
N LEU A 411 -7.61 -17.96 22.81
CA LEU A 411 -6.26 -17.79 23.34
C LEU A 411 -6.25 -16.69 24.42
N GLY A 412 -5.66 -16.96 25.58
CA GLY A 412 -5.65 -16.04 26.71
C GLY A 412 -4.42 -16.22 27.63
N PRO A 413 -4.14 -15.25 28.51
CA PRO A 413 -2.98 -15.28 29.39
C PRO A 413 -3.20 -16.15 30.64
N ILE A 414 -2.14 -16.81 31.10
CA ILE A 414 -2.01 -17.47 32.41
C ILE A 414 -0.58 -17.27 32.95
N ASP A 415 -0.36 -17.54 34.23
CA ASP A 415 1.00 -17.62 34.78
C ASP A 415 1.74 -18.84 34.21
N CYS A 416 2.98 -18.65 33.78
CA CYS A 416 3.82 -19.73 33.25
C CYS A 416 4.15 -20.76 34.35
N ASP A 417 3.85 -22.03 34.10
CA ASP A 417 4.17 -23.15 34.99
C ASP A 417 4.79 -24.35 34.25
N ASN A 418 4.95 -24.25 32.93
CA ASN A 418 5.47 -25.30 32.03
C ASN A 418 4.56 -26.54 31.96
N SER A 419 3.26 -26.39 32.23
CA SER A 419 2.28 -27.43 31.99
C SER A 419 2.11 -27.73 30.49
N ALA A 420 1.55 -28.90 30.17
CA ALA A 420 1.39 -29.33 28.78
C ALA A 420 0.40 -28.44 28.00
N ASP A 421 -0.63 -27.90 28.65
CA ASP A 421 -1.61 -26.97 28.07
C ASP A 421 -1.01 -25.60 27.70
N GLN A 422 0.20 -25.28 28.18
CA GLN A 422 0.97 -24.10 27.77
C GLN A 422 1.84 -24.34 26.52
N LEU A 423 1.94 -25.58 26.02
CA LEU A 423 2.78 -25.91 24.88
C LEU A 423 2.02 -25.83 23.56
N PHE A 424 2.68 -25.24 22.56
CA PHE A 424 2.22 -25.19 21.18
C PHE A 424 3.27 -25.82 20.25
N PHE A 425 2.79 -26.49 19.20
CA PHE A 425 3.61 -27.15 18.21
C PHE A 425 3.44 -26.48 16.84
N ILE A 426 4.53 -26.26 16.11
CA ILE A 426 4.55 -25.55 14.83
C ILE A 426 4.87 -26.53 13.71
N GLY A 427 4.01 -26.59 12.69
CA GLY A 427 4.23 -27.38 11.46
C GLY A 427 3.64 -28.79 11.47
N GLU A 428 2.92 -29.19 12.52
CA GLU A 428 2.25 -30.50 12.60
C GLU A 428 0.82 -30.42 12.03
N GLY A 429 0.68 -30.19 10.73
CA GLY A 429 -0.60 -30.07 10.04
C GLY A 429 -0.90 -31.23 9.08
N SER A 430 -1.82 -32.10 9.48
CA SER A 430 -2.52 -33.13 8.67
C SER A 430 -1.79 -34.45 8.37
N SER A 431 -1.94 -35.41 9.29
CA SER A 431 -2.10 -36.84 8.97
C SER A 431 -2.84 -37.53 10.11
N GLY A 432 -4.12 -37.85 9.88
CA GLY A 432 -4.87 -38.70 10.79
C GLY A 432 -4.25 -40.10 10.85
N SER A 433 -3.63 -40.44 11.97
CA SER A 433 -3.42 -41.82 12.42
C SER A 433 -3.16 -41.83 13.94
N ALA A 434 -3.91 -42.67 14.65
CA ALA A 434 -3.85 -42.78 16.11
C ALA A 434 -2.53 -43.41 16.64
N ALA A 435 -2.22 -43.03 17.89
CA ALA A 435 -1.41 -43.73 18.93
C ALA A 435 0.14 -43.72 18.80
N PRO A 436 0.93 -43.88 19.90
CA PRO A 436 0.56 -44.30 21.26
C PRO A 436 1.06 -43.41 22.43
N SER A 437 0.57 -43.71 23.64
CA SER A 437 1.18 -43.28 24.91
C SER A 437 2.66 -43.64 24.98
N SER A 438 3.51 -42.68 25.38
CA SER A 438 4.84 -42.97 25.89
C SER A 438 5.15 -42.18 27.16
N THR A 439 5.42 -42.97 28.18
CA THR A 439 5.85 -42.75 29.56
C THR A 439 6.90 -41.65 29.75
N LEU A 440 6.63 -40.74 30.69
CA LEU A 440 7.60 -39.78 31.24
C LEU A 440 8.72 -40.50 31.99
N VAL A 441 9.97 -40.18 31.65
CA VAL A 441 11.14 -40.54 32.47
C VAL A 441 11.55 -39.29 33.25
N ALA A 442 11.31 -39.33 34.56
CA ALA A 442 11.77 -38.30 35.49
C ALA A 442 13.30 -38.36 35.64
N SER A 443 13.97 -37.20 35.58
CA SER A 443 15.35 -37.05 36.03
C SER A 443 15.43 -35.94 37.07
N THR A 444 15.73 -36.36 38.29
CA THR A 444 15.95 -35.55 39.50
C THR A 444 17.22 -34.70 39.44
N ALA A 445 17.18 -33.61 40.21
CA ALA A 445 18.15 -32.52 40.44
C ALA A 445 19.58 -32.95 40.88
N PRO A 446 20.52 -31.99 41.09
CA PRO A 446 20.55 -31.33 42.40
C PRO A 446 20.90 -29.83 42.41
N SER A 447 20.51 -29.23 43.52
CA SER A 447 20.73 -27.87 44.00
C SER A 447 22.20 -27.45 44.10
N SER A 448 22.45 -26.14 43.98
CA SER A 448 23.48 -25.49 44.80
C SER A 448 23.08 -24.07 45.22
N VAL A 449 23.29 -23.83 46.51
CA VAL A 449 23.06 -22.62 47.30
C VAL A 449 24.21 -21.63 47.12
N SER A 450 23.92 -20.33 47.17
CA SER A 450 24.78 -19.35 47.84
C SER A 450 24.01 -18.06 48.19
N VAL A 451 24.53 -17.36 49.20
CA VAL A 451 23.86 -16.49 50.18
C VAL A 451 24.41 -15.06 50.13
N SER A 452 23.59 -14.12 50.65
CA SER A 452 23.92 -12.78 51.21
C SER A 452 24.19 -11.65 50.20
N SER A 453 23.74 -10.39 50.39
CA SER A 453 23.68 -9.60 51.62
C SER A 453 22.69 -8.42 51.52
N ALA A 454 22.25 -7.94 52.70
CA ALA A 454 21.28 -6.88 52.95
C ALA A 454 21.73 -5.45 52.63
N THR A 455 20.78 -4.52 52.51
CA THR A 455 20.78 -3.28 53.32
C THR A 455 19.40 -2.62 53.40
N THR A 456 19.03 -2.32 54.63
CA THR A 456 17.87 -1.53 55.09
C THR A 456 18.06 -0.04 54.87
N SER A 457 16.98 0.71 54.61
CA SER A 457 16.77 2.04 55.22
C SER A 457 15.28 2.43 55.17
N SER A 458 14.75 2.64 56.36
CA SER A 458 13.45 3.23 56.69
C SER A 458 13.56 4.76 56.80
N ALA A 459 12.52 5.49 56.40
CA ALA A 459 12.04 6.66 57.15
C ALA A 459 10.66 7.10 56.67
N ALA A 460 9.74 7.18 57.65
CA ALA A 460 8.41 7.74 57.57
C ALA A 460 8.45 9.28 57.60
N ALA A 461 7.40 9.96 57.15
CA ALA A 461 6.40 10.54 58.06
C ALA A 461 5.47 11.58 57.38
N SER A 462 4.20 11.51 57.81
CA SER A 462 3.33 12.62 58.21
C SER A 462 2.06 12.88 57.40
N ASN A 463 0.96 12.53 58.07
CA ASN A 463 -0.44 12.87 57.85
C ASN A 463 -0.70 14.39 57.83
N LEU A 464 -1.76 14.84 57.14
CA LEU A 464 -2.97 15.39 57.80
C LEU A 464 -4.13 15.54 56.81
N ALA A 465 -5.34 15.58 57.37
CA ALA A 465 -6.60 15.23 56.75
C ALA A 465 -7.58 16.42 56.57
N VAL A 466 -8.75 16.08 56.00
CA VAL A 466 -10.10 16.68 56.16
C VAL A 466 -10.52 17.76 55.16
N GLY A 467 -11.70 17.53 54.55
CA GLY A 467 -12.50 18.56 53.89
C GLY A 467 -13.66 18.04 53.04
N THR A 468 -14.67 17.41 53.65
CA THR A 468 -15.96 17.03 53.07
C THR A 468 -16.85 18.24 52.70
N THR A 469 -17.61 18.18 51.59
CA THR A 469 -19.10 18.27 51.55
C THR A 469 -19.68 18.24 50.11
N PRO A 470 -20.98 17.88 49.92
CA PRO A 470 -21.54 17.32 48.69
C PRO A 470 -22.65 18.18 48.00
N ALA A 471 -22.93 17.91 46.72
CA ALA A 471 -24.20 18.20 46.00
C ALA A 471 -24.01 17.85 44.50
N SER A 472 -24.97 17.42 43.68
CA SER A 472 -26.40 17.12 43.80
C SER A 472 -26.79 16.29 42.57
N LEU A 473 -27.67 15.30 42.75
CA LEU A 473 -28.22 14.43 41.69
C LEU A 473 -29.41 15.12 41.02
N THR A 474 -29.45 15.16 39.68
CA THR A 474 -30.70 15.23 38.91
C THR A 474 -30.66 14.22 37.75
N PRO A 475 -31.68 13.36 37.57
CA PRO A 475 -31.74 12.39 36.49
C PRO A 475 -32.43 13.01 35.25
N ALA A 476 -31.74 13.03 34.12
CA ALA A 476 -32.35 13.37 32.82
C ALA A 476 -32.74 12.09 32.09
N THR A 477 -34.03 12.00 31.80
CA THR A 477 -34.77 10.91 31.16
C THR A 477 -34.26 10.65 29.74
N SER A 478 -33.76 9.44 29.48
CA SER A 478 -33.44 8.96 28.13
C SER A 478 -34.72 8.55 27.41
N THR A 479 -35.15 9.36 26.45
CA THR A 479 -36.14 8.95 25.45
C THR A 479 -35.40 8.25 24.31
N THR A 480 -35.53 6.92 24.26
CA THR A 480 -35.02 6.09 23.17
C THR A 480 -35.83 6.36 21.91
N ALA A 481 -35.29 7.16 20.99
CA ALA A 481 -35.80 7.23 19.63
C ALA A 481 -35.21 6.08 18.82
N THR A 482 -36.06 5.12 18.45
CA THR A 482 -35.76 4.07 17.49
C THR A 482 -35.51 4.70 16.13
N ALA A 483 -34.25 4.79 15.72
CA ALA A 483 -33.88 5.24 14.38
C ALA A 483 -34.08 4.07 13.40
N THR A 484 -35.07 4.22 12.52
CA THR A 484 -35.25 3.40 11.32
C THR A 484 -34.00 3.54 10.45
N ALA A 485 -33.28 2.43 10.22
CA ALA A 485 -32.11 2.39 9.36
C ALA A 485 -32.50 2.65 7.90
N THR A 486 -32.27 3.87 7.43
CA THR A 486 -32.20 4.19 6.00
C THR A 486 -30.85 3.71 5.47
N THR A 487 -30.88 2.95 4.38
CA THR A 487 -29.71 2.56 3.59
C THR A 487 -28.82 3.78 3.32
N PRO A 488 -27.51 3.76 3.67
CA PRO A 488 -26.64 4.90 3.44
C PRO A 488 -26.49 5.11 1.94
N SER A 489 -26.91 6.29 1.46
CA SER A 489 -26.66 6.75 0.11
C SER A 489 -25.15 6.81 -0.11
N VAL A 490 -24.65 6.11 -1.11
CA VAL A 490 -23.24 6.18 -1.53
C VAL A 490 -22.99 7.58 -2.07
N ILE A 491 -22.11 8.35 -1.42
CA ILE A 491 -21.71 9.68 -1.87
C ILE A 491 -20.41 9.53 -2.66
N SER A 492 -20.45 9.76 -3.97
CA SER A 492 -19.24 9.79 -4.80
C SER A 492 -18.43 11.05 -4.53
N VAL A 493 -17.10 10.90 -4.50
CA VAL A 493 -16.16 12.02 -4.43
C VAL A 493 -15.44 12.20 -5.77
N SER A 494 -15.12 13.44 -6.15
CA SER A 494 -14.41 13.73 -7.40
C SER A 494 -12.89 13.66 -7.29
N GLY A 495 -12.34 13.53 -6.07
CA GLY A 495 -10.92 13.25 -5.83
C GLY A 495 -10.60 11.76 -5.70
N ALA A 496 -9.46 11.44 -5.09
CA ALA A 496 -8.98 10.06 -4.97
C ALA A 496 -9.88 9.19 -4.05
N GLY A 497 -10.19 7.96 -4.45
CA GLY A 497 -10.97 7.02 -3.63
C GLY A 497 -12.42 6.80 -4.05
N GLY A 498 -12.96 7.61 -4.98
CA GLY A 498 -14.23 7.37 -5.70
C GLY A 498 -15.53 7.43 -4.88
N MET A 499 -15.50 7.06 -3.60
CA MET A 499 -16.62 7.11 -2.66
C MET A 499 -16.15 7.71 -1.33
N LEU A 500 -16.96 8.60 -0.76
CA LEU A 500 -16.76 9.14 0.58
C LEU A 500 -16.84 8.00 1.59
N ASN A 501 -15.89 7.92 2.51
CA ASN A 501 -15.96 7.07 3.68
C ASN A 501 -16.21 7.96 4.91
N PRO A 502 -17.46 8.04 5.42
CA PRO A 502 -17.80 8.95 6.51
C PRO A 502 -17.00 8.70 7.80
N THR A 503 -16.64 7.43 8.08
CA THR A 503 -15.83 7.09 9.26
C THR A 503 -14.40 7.58 9.09
N ALA A 504 -13.80 7.36 7.91
CA ALA A 504 -12.44 7.81 7.64
C ALA A 504 -12.36 9.35 7.56
N ALA A 505 -13.40 10.02 7.06
CA ALA A 505 -13.51 11.48 7.09
C ALA A 505 -13.62 12.02 8.53
N ALA A 506 -14.41 11.37 9.38
CA ALA A 506 -14.53 11.74 10.80
C ALA A 506 -13.26 11.49 11.60
N GLU A 507 -12.52 10.41 11.30
CA GLU A 507 -11.20 10.12 11.89
C GLU A 507 -10.15 11.13 11.42
N ALA A 508 -10.15 11.46 10.12
CA ALA A 508 -9.20 12.40 9.53
C ALA A 508 -9.44 13.85 9.97
N ASN A 509 -10.69 14.22 10.22
CA ASN A 509 -11.04 15.59 10.56
C ASN A 509 -11.80 15.64 11.90
N PRO A 510 -11.15 15.27 13.02
CA PRO A 510 -11.79 15.32 14.32
C PRO A 510 -11.99 16.79 14.73
N ARG A 511 -13.17 17.10 15.27
CA ARG A 511 -13.43 18.44 15.80
C ARG A 511 -12.59 18.69 17.04
N ASP A 512 -11.79 19.75 17.02
CA ASP A 512 -11.11 20.25 18.21
C ASP A 512 -12.11 20.95 19.15
N ASN A 513 -12.52 20.23 20.19
CA ASN A 513 -13.43 20.73 21.22
C ASN A 513 -12.73 21.58 22.28
N THR A 514 -11.39 21.61 22.29
CA THR A 514 -10.59 22.46 23.19
C THR A 514 -10.24 23.81 22.55
N ALA A 515 -10.56 23.97 21.26
CA ALA A 515 -10.19 25.13 20.48
C ALA A 515 -10.77 26.44 21.01
N THR A 516 -9.91 27.45 21.16
CA THR A 516 -10.30 28.85 21.27
C THR A 516 -10.54 29.41 19.87
N ARG A 517 -11.79 29.77 19.60
CA ARG A 517 -12.26 30.25 18.29
C ARG A 517 -12.41 31.76 18.33
N ALA A 518 -11.65 32.45 17.49
CA ALA A 518 -11.83 33.89 17.25
C ALA A 518 -13.13 34.16 16.48
N PHE A 519 -13.47 33.26 15.55
CA PHE A 519 -14.72 33.25 14.81
C PHE A 519 -15.24 31.83 14.73
N SER A 520 -16.56 31.65 14.75
CA SER A 520 -17.21 30.34 14.58
C SER A 520 -18.28 30.45 13.51
N SER A 521 -18.32 29.50 12.58
CA SER A 521 -19.24 29.47 11.43
C SER A 521 -19.29 30.79 10.63
N ALA A 522 -18.17 31.51 10.54
CA ALA A 522 -18.10 32.79 9.87
C ALA A 522 -17.88 32.63 8.36
N ALA A 523 -18.35 33.60 7.59
CA ALA A 523 -18.01 33.74 6.19
C ALA A 523 -16.68 34.48 6.02
N ILE A 524 -15.82 33.99 5.15
CA ILE A 524 -14.57 34.66 4.75
C ILE A 524 -14.75 35.16 3.33
N LYS A 525 -14.69 36.48 3.13
CA LYS A 525 -14.99 37.14 1.87
C LYS A 525 -13.74 37.70 1.25
N ASP A 526 -13.56 37.50 -0.06
CA ASP A 526 -12.51 38.18 -0.83
C ASP A 526 -12.84 39.67 -1.05
N ALA A 527 -11.95 40.39 -1.74
CA ALA A 527 -12.13 41.80 -2.05
C ALA A 527 -13.31 42.10 -2.99
N ALA A 528 -13.78 41.10 -3.77
CA ALA A 528 -14.97 41.21 -4.60
C ALA A 528 -16.27 40.93 -3.81
N GLY A 529 -16.15 40.52 -2.54
CA GLY A 529 -17.28 40.17 -1.69
C GLY A 529 -17.79 38.74 -1.88
N GLN A 530 -17.06 37.89 -2.60
CA GLN A 530 -17.37 36.47 -2.75
C GLN A 530 -16.89 35.68 -1.53
N CYS A 531 -17.67 34.70 -1.10
CA CYS A 531 -17.34 33.85 0.04
C CYS A 531 -16.46 32.68 -0.38
N LEU A 532 -15.40 32.42 0.40
CA LEU A 532 -14.66 31.16 0.32
C LEU A 532 -15.60 30.00 0.59
N THR A 533 -15.62 29.03 -0.32
CA THR A 533 -16.53 27.90 -0.30
C THR A 533 -15.82 26.60 -0.64
N ILE A 534 -16.31 25.52 -0.05
CA ILE A 534 -15.85 24.17 -0.30
C ILE A 534 -16.99 23.25 -0.73
N ASN A 535 -16.65 22.26 -1.54
CA ASN A 535 -17.50 21.11 -1.79
C ASN A 535 -16.88 19.90 -1.04
N PRO A 536 -17.54 19.34 -0.01
CA PRO A 536 -17.00 18.21 0.76
C PRO A 536 -16.66 17.00 -0.13
N ASN A 537 -17.39 16.85 -1.24
CA ASN A 537 -17.22 15.73 -2.16
C ASN A 537 -16.11 15.99 -3.19
N ALA A 538 -15.47 17.15 -3.19
CA ALA A 538 -14.42 17.47 -4.14
C ALA A 538 -13.04 16.89 -3.76
N GLY A 539 -12.93 16.38 -2.53
CA GLY A 539 -11.71 15.79 -1.97
C GLY A 539 -11.56 14.29 -2.22
N ASP A 540 -10.66 13.68 -1.47
CA ASP A 540 -10.51 12.23 -1.38
C ASP A 540 -11.60 11.59 -0.50
N PHE A 541 -11.55 10.26 -0.34
CA PHE A 541 -12.52 9.51 0.48
C PHE A 541 -12.55 9.90 1.98
N ARG A 542 -11.59 10.71 2.46
CA ARG A 542 -11.48 11.23 3.83
C ARG A 542 -11.84 12.72 3.92
N GLU A 543 -12.36 13.32 2.85
CA GLU A 543 -12.55 14.77 2.75
C GLU A 543 -11.23 15.58 2.83
N ASN A 544 -10.10 14.97 2.51
CA ASN A 544 -8.83 15.69 2.30
C ASN A 544 -8.71 16.16 0.85
N LEU A 545 -7.77 17.07 0.60
CA LEU A 545 -7.46 17.59 -0.73
C LEU A 545 -8.65 18.30 -1.39
N ILE A 546 -9.61 18.80 -0.61
CA ILE A 546 -10.75 19.57 -1.13
C ILE A 546 -10.24 20.94 -1.61
N PRO A 547 -10.45 21.31 -2.89
CA PRO A 547 -10.13 22.65 -3.36
C PRO A 547 -11.00 23.71 -2.69
N VAL A 548 -10.43 24.88 -2.43
CA VAL A 548 -11.17 26.05 -1.92
C VAL A 548 -11.48 26.99 -3.07
N THR A 549 -12.75 27.30 -3.26
CA THR A 549 -13.24 28.16 -4.34
C THR A 549 -13.88 29.42 -3.77
N ALA A 550 -14.24 30.38 -4.62
CA ALA A 550 -15.03 31.54 -4.24
C ALA A 550 -16.37 31.57 -4.97
N ALA A 551 -17.45 31.81 -4.24
CA ALA A 551 -18.80 31.88 -4.79
C ALA A 551 -19.58 33.05 -4.18
N ALA A 552 -20.75 33.36 -4.75
CA ALA A 552 -21.66 34.32 -4.13
C ALA A 552 -22.03 33.84 -2.72
N CYS A 553 -21.99 34.75 -1.74
CA CYS A 553 -22.32 34.42 -0.36
C CYS A 553 -23.80 34.03 -0.23
N ASP A 554 -24.07 32.79 0.16
CA ASP A 554 -25.41 32.24 0.36
C ASP A 554 -25.65 31.72 1.79
N GLY A 555 -24.60 31.69 2.62
CA GLY A 555 -24.66 31.23 4.00
C GLY A 555 -24.73 29.71 4.15
N SER A 556 -24.52 28.96 3.07
CA SER A 556 -24.44 27.49 3.10
C SER A 556 -23.33 26.99 4.02
N ALA A 557 -23.46 25.76 4.52
CA ALA A 557 -22.47 25.14 5.41
C ALA A 557 -21.06 25.10 4.79
N GLY A 558 -20.97 24.95 3.46
CA GLY A 558 -19.69 24.97 2.74
C GLY A 558 -19.01 26.34 2.72
N GLN A 559 -19.67 27.42 3.13
CA GLN A 559 -19.13 28.78 3.25
C GLN A 559 -18.80 29.19 4.69
N GLN A 560 -18.98 28.27 5.65
CA GLN A 560 -18.78 28.55 7.07
C GLN A 560 -17.42 28.05 7.54
N TRP A 561 -16.70 28.94 8.22
CA TRP A 561 -15.34 28.72 8.68
C TRP A 561 -15.21 29.05 10.16
N ASP A 562 -14.47 28.21 10.87
CA ASP A 562 -13.97 28.53 12.19
C ASP A 562 -12.54 29.06 12.07
N VAL A 563 -12.23 30.11 12.85
CA VAL A 563 -10.88 30.67 12.94
C VAL A 563 -10.35 30.35 14.33
N ILE A 564 -9.43 29.39 14.41
CA ILE A 564 -8.92 28.84 15.68
C ILE A 564 -7.55 29.42 15.99
N THR A 565 -7.45 30.14 17.11
CA THR A 565 -6.20 30.79 17.55
C THR A 565 -5.45 30.02 18.65
N ALA A 566 -6.09 29.03 19.26
CA ALA A 566 -5.46 28.08 20.18
C ALA A 566 -6.27 26.78 20.24
N GLY A 567 -5.66 25.63 20.58
CA GLY A 567 -6.33 24.33 20.70
C GLY A 567 -5.34 23.16 20.68
N VAL A 568 -5.84 21.93 20.55
CA VAL A 568 -4.99 20.73 20.34
C VAL A 568 -4.12 20.91 19.09
N HIS A 569 -4.69 21.50 18.03
CA HIS A 569 -4.01 21.66 16.75
C HIS A 569 -3.41 23.06 16.55
N ASN A 570 -3.58 24.01 17.46
CA ASN A 570 -2.90 25.30 17.36
C ASN A 570 -2.29 25.71 18.71
N ASN A 571 -0.96 25.67 18.79
CA ASN A 571 -0.19 26.10 19.94
C ASN A 571 0.79 27.25 19.58
N VAL A 572 0.60 27.90 18.44
CA VAL A 572 1.51 28.94 17.92
C VAL A 572 0.89 30.33 18.12
N PRO A 573 1.43 31.17 19.01
CA PRO A 573 0.96 32.53 19.20
C PRO A 573 1.01 33.37 17.92
N GLY A 574 -0.01 34.19 17.67
CA GLY A 574 -0.08 35.05 16.48
C GLY A 574 -0.41 34.31 15.17
N ALA A 575 -0.74 33.02 15.24
CA ALA A 575 -1.19 32.22 14.12
C ALA A 575 -2.64 31.74 14.33
N ALA A 576 -3.34 31.50 13.23
CA ALA A 576 -4.64 30.83 13.23
C ALA A 576 -4.67 29.66 12.26
N LEU A 577 -5.52 28.68 12.60
CA LEU A 577 -6.05 27.71 11.67
C LEU A 577 -7.37 28.24 11.11
N PHE A 578 -7.53 28.14 9.79
CA PHE A 578 -8.79 28.39 9.10
C PHE A 578 -9.43 27.03 8.80
N VAL A 579 -10.50 26.69 9.50
CA VAL A 579 -11.08 25.35 9.53
C VAL A 579 -12.47 25.39 8.93
N SER A 580 -12.79 24.49 8.01
CA SER A 580 -14.17 24.36 7.54
C SER A 580 -15.06 23.91 8.69
N SER A 581 -16.14 24.65 8.99
CA SER A 581 -17.12 24.23 9.99
C SER A 581 -17.93 23.00 9.54
N MET A 582 -17.89 22.67 8.23
CA MET A 582 -18.61 21.54 7.66
C MET A 582 -17.81 20.23 7.76
N THR A 583 -16.56 20.21 7.31
CA THR A 583 -15.74 18.99 7.26
C THR A 583 -14.72 18.91 8.39
N GLN A 584 -14.52 19.99 9.15
CA GLN A 584 -13.45 20.14 10.14
C GLN A 584 -12.02 20.06 9.58
N GLY A 585 -11.84 20.06 8.26
CA GLY A 585 -10.53 20.16 7.62
C GLY A 585 -9.93 21.55 7.72
N CYS A 586 -8.60 21.62 7.81
CA CYS A 586 -7.82 22.86 7.87
C CYS A 586 -7.37 23.31 6.48
N LEU A 587 -7.44 24.62 6.23
CA LEU A 587 -6.80 25.23 5.08
C LEU A 587 -5.29 24.91 5.09
N ASN A 588 -4.77 24.45 3.97
CA ASN A 588 -3.40 24.01 3.82
C ASN A 588 -2.80 24.53 2.51
N PHE A 589 -1.57 25.07 2.58
CA PHE A 589 -0.79 25.49 1.42
C PHE A 589 0.42 24.58 1.19
N ASP A 590 0.42 23.85 0.08
CA ASP A 590 1.56 23.02 -0.35
C ASP A 590 2.12 23.51 -1.70
N PRO A 591 3.26 24.22 -1.70
CA PRO A 591 3.85 24.77 -2.92
C PRO A 591 4.34 23.70 -3.89
N ARG A 592 4.50 22.45 -3.44
CA ARG A 592 4.99 21.32 -4.27
C ARG A 592 3.90 20.75 -5.18
N ARG A 593 2.63 21.10 -4.96
CA ARG A 593 1.52 20.65 -5.79
C ARG A 593 1.46 21.46 -7.09
N ALA A 594 0.86 20.86 -8.11
CA ALA A 594 0.64 21.55 -9.38
C ALA A 594 -0.16 22.85 -9.18
N ALA A 595 0.11 23.85 -10.01
CA ALA A 595 -0.63 25.11 -10.02
C ALA A 595 -2.14 24.85 -10.11
N GLY A 596 -2.93 25.62 -9.34
CA GLY A 596 -4.36 25.39 -9.19
C GLY A 596 -4.74 24.25 -8.23
N ASN A 597 -3.77 23.65 -7.55
CA ASN A 597 -4.02 22.61 -6.54
C ASN A 597 -3.14 22.79 -5.28
N GLN A 598 -2.58 23.99 -5.10
CA GLN A 598 -1.64 24.29 -4.02
C GLN A 598 -2.34 24.68 -2.72
N VAL A 599 -3.60 25.14 -2.79
CA VAL A 599 -4.42 25.51 -1.63
C VAL A 599 -5.63 24.57 -1.55
N ILE A 600 -5.75 23.87 -0.43
CA ILE A 600 -6.74 22.80 -0.22
C ILE A 600 -7.17 22.74 1.25
N LEU A 601 -8.26 22.04 1.54
CA LEU A 601 -8.48 21.50 2.89
C LEU A 601 -7.74 20.20 3.08
N PHE A 602 -7.19 20.04 4.28
CA PHE A 602 -6.51 18.84 4.72
C PHE A 602 -6.68 18.68 6.23
N SER A 603 -6.64 17.46 6.73
CA SER A 603 -6.64 17.13 8.16
C SER A 603 -5.74 18.07 8.98
N CYS A 604 -6.29 18.64 10.05
CA CYS A 604 -5.60 19.59 10.93
C CYS A 604 -4.39 18.99 11.70
N GLY A 605 -4.23 17.67 11.70
CA GLY A 605 -3.06 16.99 12.27
C GLY A 605 -1.83 16.99 11.36
N GLY A 606 -1.92 17.51 10.14
CA GLY A 606 -0.82 17.55 9.16
C GLY A 606 -0.56 16.20 8.47
N ARG A 607 -1.17 15.11 8.94
CA ARG A 607 -1.24 13.80 8.27
C ARG A 607 -2.66 13.54 7.79
N ALA A 608 -2.78 12.77 6.70
CA ALA A 608 -4.07 12.53 6.03
C ALA A 608 -5.10 11.78 6.90
N ASP A 609 -4.66 11.10 7.95
CA ASP A 609 -5.47 10.29 8.86
C ASP A 609 -5.96 11.04 10.10
N GLY A 610 -5.71 12.36 10.22
CA GLY A 610 -6.08 13.12 11.42
C GLY A 610 -4.99 13.15 12.49
N GLY A 611 -4.02 12.24 12.41
CA GLY A 611 -2.91 12.14 13.34
C GLY A 611 -1.83 13.20 13.11
N GLY A 612 -0.82 13.19 13.97
CA GLY A 612 0.35 14.06 13.83
C GLY A 612 0.26 15.38 14.61
N SER A 613 0.91 16.40 14.07
CA SER A 613 0.91 17.76 14.62
C SER A 613 0.73 18.74 13.48
N VAL A 614 0.05 19.84 13.77
CA VAL A 614 -0.11 20.94 12.82
C VAL A 614 1.23 21.33 12.20
N THR A 615 1.22 21.64 10.92
CA THR A 615 2.41 22.02 10.16
C THR A 615 2.34 23.49 9.76
N ASN A 616 3.49 24.09 9.45
CA ASN A 616 3.56 25.49 9.01
C ASN A 616 2.78 25.75 7.70
N SER A 617 2.40 24.72 6.93
CA SER A 617 1.53 24.86 5.76
C SER A 617 0.06 25.12 6.11
N GLN A 618 -0.33 24.90 7.37
CA GLN A 618 -1.70 25.06 7.86
C GLN A 618 -1.86 26.28 8.77
N LEU A 619 -0.75 26.84 9.23
CA LEU A 619 -0.72 28.02 10.09
C LEU A 619 -0.65 29.28 9.23
N PHE A 620 -1.55 30.22 9.52
CA PHE A 620 -1.64 31.51 8.87
C PHE A 620 -1.46 32.62 9.90
N ASN A 621 -0.73 33.68 9.53
CA ASN A 621 -0.57 34.82 10.42
C ASN A 621 -1.92 35.46 10.74
N PHE A 622 -2.22 35.67 12.02
CA PHE A 622 -3.50 36.21 12.45
C PHE A 622 -3.35 37.04 13.72
N ALA A 623 -3.73 38.32 13.62
CA ALA A 623 -3.80 39.22 14.76
C ALA A 623 -5.17 39.09 15.44
N ALA A 624 -5.18 38.70 16.72
CA ALA A 624 -6.40 38.50 17.48
C ALA A 624 -7.34 39.74 17.43
N GLY A 625 -8.64 39.49 17.21
CA GLY A 625 -9.65 40.54 17.09
C GLY A 625 -9.74 41.22 15.71
N SER A 626 -8.91 40.82 14.74
CA SER A 626 -8.99 41.35 13.37
C SER A 626 -10.10 40.67 12.59
N SER A 627 -10.98 41.46 11.95
CA SER A 627 -11.97 41.00 10.97
C SER A 627 -11.49 41.14 9.52
N SER A 628 -10.27 41.64 9.32
CA SER A 628 -9.60 41.72 8.02
C SER A 628 -8.27 40.98 8.12
N VAL A 629 -7.99 40.07 7.19
CA VAL A 629 -6.80 39.22 7.23
C VAL A 629 -6.21 39.03 5.83
N ALA A 630 -4.88 39.05 5.73
CA ALA A 630 -4.18 38.48 4.59
C ALA A 630 -3.88 37.00 4.90
N LEU A 631 -4.31 36.09 4.02
CA LEU A 631 -4.03 34.67 4.19
C LEU A 631 -2.58 34.39 3.78
N VAL A 632 -1.66 34.51 4.73
CA VAL A 632 -0.22 34.32 4.55
C VAL A 632 0.21 33.01 5.23
N PRO A 633 0.48 31.93 4.48
CA PRO A 633 0.89 30.65 5.07
C PRO A 633 2.32 30.73 5.59
N GLN A 634 2.57 30.17 6.78
CA GLN A 634 3.86 30.32 7.47
C GLN A 634 5.01 29.57 6.79
N ASN A 635 4.73 28.45 6.11
CA ASN A 635 5.74 27.71 5.34
C ASN A 635 6.28 28.47 4.13
N ALA A 636 5.67 29.59 3.75
CA ALA A 636 6.14 30.47 2.67
C ALA A 636 6.94 31.69 3.17
N GLY A 637 7.23 31.79 4.48
CA GLY A 637 8.10 32.84 5.02
C GLY A 637 7.62 34.27 4.78
N ASN A 638 6.31 34.49 4.75
CA ASN A 638 5.64 35.77 4.44
C ASN A 638 5.82 36.29 3.00
N ALA A 639 6.38 35.50 2.09
CA ALA A 639 6.53 35.90 0.69
C ALA A 639 5.28 35.61 -0.16
N THR A 640 4.45 34.65 0.25
CA THR A 640 3.26 34.23 -0.48
C THR A 640 1.99 34.66 0.25
N CYS A 641 1.06 35.23 -0.50
CA CYS A 641 -0.29 35.57 -0.08
C CYS A 641 -1.27 34.70 -0.88
N LEU A 642 -2.42 34.35 -0.30
CA LEU A 642 -3.47 33.66 -1.04
C LEU A 642 -4.45 34.69 -1.61
N THR A 643 -4.89 34.50 -2.85
CA THR A 643 -5.91 35.33 -3.53
C THR A 643 -6.86 34.44 -4.31
N VAL A 644 -8.03 34.98 -4.65
CA VAL A 644 -8.98 34.30 -5.53
C VAL A 644 -8.66 34.64 -6.98
N GLY A 645 -8.28 33.63 -7.77
CA GLY A 645 -8.05 33.73 -9.22
C GLY A 645 -8.80 32.63 -9.95
N ASP A 646 -9.47 32.95 -11.06
CA ASP A 646 -10.29 32.00 -11.83
C ASP A 646 -11.32 31.21 -10.98
N GLY A 647 -11.81 31.83 -9.89
CA GLY A 647 -12.76 31.23 -8.95
C GLY A 647 -12.16 30.25 -7.93
N LEU A 648 -10.83 30.06 -7.93
CA LEU A 648 -10.11 29.21 -6.98
C LEU A 648 -9.22 30.07 -6.07
N LEU A 649 -9.08 29.66 -4.81
CA LEU A 649 -8.06 30.22 -3.92
C LEU A 649 -6.67 29.67 -4.32
N GLY A 650 -5.72 30.56 -4.59
CA GLY A 650 -4.38 30.20 -5.05
C GLY A 650 -3.29 31.13 -4.52
N PRO A 651 -2.01 30.75 -4.66
CA PRO A 651 -0.90 31.57 -4.20
C PRO A 651 -0.51 32.68 -5.20
N VAL A 652 -0.12 33.83 -4.66
CA VAL A 652 0.55 34.94 -5.35
C VAL A 652 1.67 35.51 -4.47
N ASP A 653 2.56 36.32 -5.04
CA ASP A 653 3.53 37.08 -4.25
C ASP A 653 2.83 38.15 -3.41
N CYS A 654 3.19 38.26 -2.13
CA CYS A 654 2.63 39.29 -1.25
C CYS A 654 3.06 40.70 -1.69
N ASP A 655 2.10 41.57 -1.95
CA ASP A 655 2.33 42.98 -2.32
C ASP A 655 1.49 43.96 -1.49
N ASN A 656 0.66 43.45 -0.57
CA ASN A 656 -0.28 44.20 0.27
C ASN A 656 -1.38 44.92 -0.53
N SER A 657 -1.72 44.42 -1.72
CA SER A 657 -2.85 44.89 -2.48
C SER A 657 -4.18 44.56 -1.77
N ALA A 658 -5.26 45.25 -2.18
CA ALA A 658 -6.58 45.03 -1.59
C ALA A 658 -7.15 43.65 -1.89
N ASP A 659 -6.79 43.05 -3.04
CA ASP A 659 -7.21 41.70 -3.45
C ASP A 659 -6.55 40.58 -2.61
N GLN A 660 -5.49 40.89 -1.85
CA GLN A 660 -4.88 39.97 -0.87
C GLN A 660 -5.55 39.99 0.50
N LEU A 661 -6.53 40.86 0.71
CA LEU A 661 -7.25 40.99 1.98
C LEU A 661 -8.61 40.29 1.94
N PHE A 662 -8.88 39.52 2.97
CA PHE A 662 -10.15 38.88 3.23
C PHE A 662 -10.86 39.50 4.42
N THR A 663 -12.17 39.67 4.32
CA THR A 663 -13.03 40.10 5.43
C THR A 663 -13.71 38.88 6.05
N ILE A 664 -13.58 38.72 7.36
CA ILE A 664 -14.26 37.71 8.15
C ILE A 664 -15.53 38.33 8.74
N SER A 665 -16.70 37.80 8.39
CA SER A 665 -17.99 38.23 8.92
C SER A 665 -18.72 37.07 9.60
N ALA A 666 -19.05 37.25 10.87
CA ALA A 666 -19.85 36.33 11.67
C ALA A 666 -21.34 36.36 11.27
#